data_AF-A0A1H5RKL0-F1
#
_entry.id   AF-A0A1H5RKL0-F1
#
_cell.length_a   1.000
_cell.length_b   1.000
_cell.length_c   1.000
_cell.angle_alpha   90.00
_cell.angle_beta   90.00
_cell.angle_gamma   90.00
#
_symmetry.space_group_name_H-M   'P 1'
#
loop_
_entity.id
_entity.type
_entity.pdbx_description
1 polymer ?
#
loop_
_entity_poly.entity_id
_entity_poly.type
_entity_poly.pdbx_seq_one_letter_code
_entity_poly.pdbx_strand_id
1 'polypeptide(L)'
;MPNKDMQHLNKENSLKKGKYKEAEDVAGKLDIKSMLLNDAEPMNINGQDALNDQNADKQWVGDSLKKMEEEDEKRRKEKALKAQKEKEQKERSKQLRDQDENQRLDLYAEDLIDLKNSQIGVSIPKNTVLQISHGKQFLERLTAAKRAQKQKNKKSRLYNKLRNVEELEKQLSDVYDSQYATRLEMAKEIKGNISASDFNDICNFMTSTDKSKNIDLLKLFMAGRDDNGNPQVDEYHAKLALVEAANQILGIKLDGIRLDSDKDIVENTVKLEKYSMLVASFDRLTSKYKFFENLGNEKKQAIESKLSLLRPVLTYYTLRKEIIGNKEYKNHYDDELSMDYSKATTEEQKELAGLLMSSYVVGKNMLSLTGKKSSGMKSLHFKDYNTTQVYAKIVEDFAPENEKVYREKLQDNYSPTDSLADISLKLHSEGLNVEVQIDESMVDEEQIIAHNKKMNESEYLSKPLSTMLSSDELIPLKSTREMAALRKSIEALSAFSSNSFPPVKLDGEGKLDEKNEKLVKDEIDAVCTSMIMLYNRVTDSINNFIKKYGSGYTELTEMLTELSKQVSSDSETFRQKTIEYREIVTRDPELVKKPITILDTIRYNRGVFYDLDNDKTLTVSIEGAAASTVYKITRNVAKTKDNPDGKEVVYFRKKDNVPPENNQELVEDVLSRYEISEEVKSKLREGFNSILGNAEIGKMFFMRLKSIKNTPKEYFSDAVVVATGAFIAATSIDIAIPNQEKEEAWRLFVDFTNAVTKRKMATMKGSPYIDCGKNLSDRNVATSRLATLLGISSIVCESRTATIRMNGKLVTGNLMENSGGISTLNGKKPATYSDKAIEQIFQMQVFDFICGQTDRHFGNFHGILENGQFTQIKCIDNDMSFGKLKAKDIDGFIYNRSIPISDNGISGLSAEFINKIMALDKPYLEQVLGDILDEKEIAALMDRLNCVKSHILKTAGKNSDIKWDKKKKKIVFTGSMKDDKLRRLKAIKAYQKYINQNKKQKLELEHISKFYGPHIKLTNIDKMISDREAELKNAANK
;
A
#
# COMPACT_ATOMS: atom_id res chain seq x y z
N MET A 1 -34.87 40.22 46.47
CA MET A 1 -34.67 40.56 45.03
C MET A 1 -35.00 39.34 44.19
N PRO A 2 -35.47 39.47 42.92
CA PRO A 2 -36.19 38.39 42.23
C PRO A 2 -35.41 37.71 41.09
N ASN A 3 -35.85 36.47 40.80
CA ASN A 3 -35.86 35.73 39.52
C ASN A 3 -34.96 36.17 38.34
N LYS A 4 -34.22 35.20 37.79
CA LYS A 4 -33.85 35.17 36.36
C LYS A 4 -34.15 33.87 35.60
N ASP A 5 -34.31 32.73 36.27
CA ASP A 5 -34.31 31.42 35.58
C ASP A 5 -35.69 30.96 35.06
N MET A 6 -36.76 31.73 35.28
CA MET A 6 -38.13 31.36 34.89
C MET A 6 -38.56 31.85 33.49
N GLN A 7 -37.63 32.29 32.63
CA GLN A 7 -37.94 32.69 31.24
C GLN A 7 -37.60 31.64 30.16
N HIS A 8 -36.73 30.66 30.43
CA HIS A 8 -36.37 29.66 29.41
C HIS A 8 -37.41 28.52 29.23
N LEU A 9 -38.12 28.14 30.29
CA LEU A 9 -39.13 27.05 30.25
C LEU A 9 -40.43 27.42 29.51
N ASN A 10 -40.72 28.70 29.29
CA ASN A 10 -41.94 29.13 28.59
C ASN A 10 -41.80 29.22 27.06
N LYS A 11 -40.59 29.08 26.50
CA LYS A 11 -40.38 29.14 25.04
C LYS A 11 -40.53 27.75 24.37
N GLU A 12 -40.22 26.66 25.07
CA GLU A 12 -40.40 25.30 24.54
C GLU A 12 -41.86 24.84 24.52
N ASN A 13 -42.67 25.32 25.48
CA ASN A 13 -44.10 24.97 25.54
C ASN A 13 -44.96 25.69 24.48
N SER A 14 -44.47 26.74 23.81
CA SER A 14 -45.17 27.34 22.65
C SER A 14 -44.92 26.55 21.36
N LEU A 15 -43.75 25.94 21.19
CA LEU A 15 -43.37 25.21 19.98
C LEU A 15 -44.04 23.82 19.86
N LYS A 16 -44.44 23.21 20.97
CA LYS A 16 -45.15 21.90 20.94
C LYS A 16 -46.66 22.01 20.64
N LYS A 17 -47.28 23.20 20.72
CA LYS A 17 -48.68 23.41 20.32
C LYS A 17 -48.91 23.54 18.81
N GLY A 18 -47.86 23.70 18.01
CA GLY A 18 -47.97 23.73 16.53
C GLY A 18 -48.18 22.34 15.92
N LYS A 19 -47.51 21.31 16.45
CA LYS A 19 -47.42 19.97 15.81
C LYS A 19 -48.64 19.06 15.95
N TYR A 20 -49.70 19.50 16.64
CA TYR A 20 -50.96 18.74 16.75
C TYR A 20 -52.08 19.27 15.85
N LYS A 21 -51.85 20.35 15.08
CA LYS A 21 -52.85 20.87 14.13
C LYS A 21 -52.71 20.27 12.72
N GLU A 22 -51.50 19.88 12.33
CA GLU A 22 -51.24 19.29 11.01
C GLU A 22 -51.64 17.80 10.92
N ALA A 23 -51.88 17.13 12.05
CA ALA A 23 -52.35 15.74 12.07
C ALA A 23 -53.87 15.61 11.79
N GLU A 24 -54.67 16.66 12.04
CA GLU A 24 -56.11 16.66 11.73
C GLU A 24 -56.39 17.11 10.28
N ASP A 25 -55.57 17.97 9.68
CA ASP A 25 -55.77 18.47 8.30
C ASP A 25 -55.37 17.46 7.20
N VAL A 26 -54.54 16.46 7.50
CA VAL A 26 -54.12 15.42 6.51
C VAL A 26 -55.14 14.28 6.36
N ALA A 27 -56.02 14.08 7.36
CA ALA A 27 -57.13 13.13 7.26
C ALA A 27 -58.27 13.59 6.31
N GLY A 28 -58.26 14.88 5.90
CA GLY A 28 -59.35 15.50 5.12
C GLY A 28 -59.19 15.49 3.59
N LYS A 29 -58.09 14.97 3.02
CA LYS A 29 -57.79 15.10 1.57
C LYS A 29 -57.23 13.83 0.88
N LEU A 30 -57.72 12.65 1.25
CA LEU A 30 -57.58 11.46 0.42
C LEU A 30 -58.96 10.87 0.12
N ASP A 31 -59.46 11.17 -1.07
CA ASP A 31 -60.64 10.56 -1.66
C ASP A 31 -60.31 9.11 -2.08
N ILE A 32 -60.51 8.18 -1.14
CA ILE A 32 -60.42 6.73 -1.37
C ILE A 32 -61.84 6.18 -1.69
N LYS A 33 -62.74 7.03 -2.23
CA LYS A 33 -64.12 6.64 -2.56
C LYS A 33 -64.48 6.82 -4.05
N SER A 34 -63.66 7.53 -4.84
CA SER A 34 -63.84 7.67 -6.29
C SER A 34 -63.15 6.61 -7.16
N MET A 35 -62.53 5.55 -6.60
CA MET A 35 -61.90 4.48 -7.39
C MET A 35 -62.45 3.05 -7.16
N LEU A 36 -63.31 2.83 -6.16
CA LEU A 36 -63.90 1.51 -5.89
C LEU A 36 -65.36 1.63 -5.42
N LEU A 37 -66.29 1.63 -6.38
CA LEU A 37 -67.57 0.90 -6.42
C LEU A 37 -68.55 1.56 -7.42
N ASN A 38 -69.14 0.74 -8.29
CA ASN A 38 -70.33 1.13 -9.06
C ASN A 38 -71.59 0.99 -8.17
N ASP A 39 -72.60 1.80 -8.50
CA ASP A 39 -74.04 1.61 -8.28
C ASP A 39 -74.57 1.32 -6.85
N ALA A 40 -75.14 2.34 -6.19
CA ALA A 40 -76.46 2.29 -5.52
C ALA A 40 -76.91 3.68 -5.00
N GLU A 41 -78.23 3.86 -4.87
CA GLU A 41 -78.94 5.12 -4.56
C GLU A 41 -78.87 5.62 -3.10
N PRO A 42 -79.21 6.89 -2.82
CA PRO A 42 -79.05 7.50 -1.49
C PRO A 42 -80.28 7.37 -0.57
N MET A 43 -80.05 7.37 0.74
CA MET A 43 -81.08 7.70 1.75
C MET A 43 -80.65 8.88 2.63
N ASN A 44 -81.65 9.64 3.07
CA ASN A 44 -81.53 10.98 3.62
C ASN A 44 -82.11 11.03 5.05
N ILE A 45 -81.32 11.46 6.05
CA ILE A 45 -81.82 11.81 7.39
C ILE A 45 -81.09 13.05 7.90
N ASN A 46 -81.87 14.04 8.37
CA ASN A 46 -81.39 15.28 9.00
C ASN A 46 -80.79 15.03 10.40
N GLY A 47 -79.82 15.84 10.82
CA GLY A 47 -79.30 15.83 12.19
C GLY A 47 -79.88 16.95 13.06
N GLN A 48 -79.88 16.76 14.39
CA GLN A 48 -79.89 17.88 15.37
C GLN A 48 -79.50 17.53 16.83
N ASP A 49 -78.61 16.55 17.08
CA ASP A 49 -78.19 16.16 18.47
C ASP A 49 -76.69 16.36 18.80
N ALA A 50 -75.87 16.84 17.86
CA ALA A 50 -74.40 16.74 17.93
C ALA A 50 -73.66 17.71 18.89
N LEU A 51 -74.35 18.38 19.83
CA LEU A 51 -73.77 19.49 20.63
C LEU A 51 -73.48 19.18 22.12
N ASN A 52 -73.92 18.03 22.66
CA ASN A 52 -73.69 17.68 24.06
C ASN A 52 -72.53 16.69 24.31
N ASP A 53 -72.21 15.79 23.38
CA ASP A 53 -71.16 14.76 23.60
C ASP A 53 -69.72 15.33 23.63
N GLN A 54 -69.44 16.41 22.88
CA GLN A 54 -68.07 16.93 22.70
C GLN A 54 -67.37 17.45 23.98
N ASN A 55 -68.09 17.59 25.09
CA ASN A 55 -67.52 18.00 26.38
C ASN A 55 -67.20 16.82 27.31
N ALA A 56 -67.79 15.64 27.10
CA ALA A 56 -67.47 14.45 27.91
C ALA A 56 -66.12 13.83 27.49
N ASP A 57 -65.89 13.68 26.18
CA ASP A 57 -64.68 13.03 25.64
C ASP A 57 -63.38 13.76 26.01
N LYS A 58 -63.41 15.10 26.10
CA LYS A 58 -62.23 15.91 26.42
C LYS A 58 -61.73 15.71 27.85
N GLN A 59 -62.59 15.28 28.78
CA GLN A 59 -62.19 15.02 30.16
C GLN A 59 -61.57 13.62 30.31
N TRP A 60 -62.10 12.62 29.60
CA TRP A 60 -61.60 11.24 29.63
C TRP A 60 -60.18 11.08 29.06
N VAL A 61 -59.84 11.82 28.01
CA VAL A 61 -58.49 11.81 27.40
C VAL A 61 -57.43 12.37 28.35
N GLY A 62 -57.76 13.40 29.15
CA GLY A 62 -56.84 14.03 30.09
C GLY A 62 -56.39 13.10 31.23
N ASP A 63 -57.33 12.39 31.85
CA ASP A 63 -57.03 11.48 32.96
C ASP A 63 -56.32 10.20 32.50
N SER A 64 -56.54 9.77 31.26
CA SER A 64 -55.90 8.59 30.67
C SER A 64 -54.40 8.83 30.36
N LEU A 65 -54.05 10.01 29.85
CA LEU A 65 -52.65 10.40 29.60
C LEU A 65 -51.81 10.42 30.89
N LYS A 66 -52.38 10.95 31.98
CA LYS A 66 -51.65 11.13 33.24
C LYS A 66 -51.24 9.80 33.89
N LYS A 67 -52.12 8.80 33.87
CA LYS A 67 -51.80 7.43 34.33
C LYS A 67 -50.70 6.77 33.51
N MET A 68 -50.66 7.06 32.20
CA MET A 68 -49.67 6.46 31.30
C MET A 68 -48.25 7.00 31.57
N GLU A 69 -48.10 8.28 31.89
CA GLU A 69 -46.81 8.87 32.28
C GLU A 69 -46.27 8.29 33.61
N GLU A 70 -47.14 8.10 34.61
CA GLU A 70 -46.78 7.53 35.92
C GLU A 70 -46.33 6.06 35.81
N GLU A 71 -46.95 5.25 34.94
CA GLU A 71 -46.49 3.88 34.68
C GLU A 71 -45.14 3.83 33.96
N ASP A 72 -44.90 4.74 33.00
CA ASP A 72 -43.68 4.73 32.20
C ASP A 72 -42.46 5.15 33.03
N GLU A 73 -42.61 6.08 33.98
CA GLU A 73 -41.55 6.44 34.92
C GLU A 73 -41.20 5.28 35.87
N LYS A 74 -42.21 4.51 36.32
CA LYS A 74 -42.01 3.32 37.15
C LYS A 74 -41.22 2.23 36.41
N ARG A 75 -41.59 1.95 35.15
CA ARG A 75 -40.89 0.97 34.28
C ARG A 75 -39.43 1.35 34.04
N ARG A 76 -39.11 2.65 33.91
CA ARG A 76 -37.72 3.13 33.78
C ARG A 76 -36.88 2.86 35.02
N LYS A 77 -37.42 3.11 36.22
CA LYS A 77 -36.72 2.88 37.49
C LYS A 77 -36.44 1.39 37.75
N GLU A 78 -37.41 0.51 37.46
CA GLU A 78 -37.22 -0.94 37.59
C GLU A 78 -36.16 -1.49 36.60
N LYS A 79 -36.16 -0.99 35.36
CA LYS A 79 -35.17 -1.37 34.33
C LYS A 79 -33.74 -0.98 34.73
N ALA A 80 -33.55 0.20 35.31
CA ALA A 80 -32.25 0.66 35.80
C ALA A 80 -31.70 -0.21 36.95
N LEU A 81 -32.56 -0.53 37.94
CA LEU A 81 -32.18 -1.36 39.09
C LEU A 81 -31.78 -2.79 38.68
N LYS A 82 -32.46 -3.36 37.68
CA LYS A 82 -32.12 -4.69 37.15
C LYS A 82 -30.75 -4.71 36.48
N ALA A 83 -30.45 -3.70 35.66
CA ALA A 83 -29.16 -3.58 34.96
C ALA A 83 -27.98 -3.46 35.94
N GLN A 84 -28.15 -2.75 37.07
CA GLN A 84 -27.11 -2.63 38.08
C GLN A 84 -26.78 -3.99 38.74
N LYS A 85 -27.80 -4.77 39.13
CA LYS A 85 -27.59 -6.09 39.76
C LYS A 85 -26.94 -7.10 38.82
N GLU A 86 -27.28 -7.07 37.53
CA GLU A 86 -26.62 -7.92 36.52
C GLU A 86 -25.13 -7.56 36.33
N LYS A 87 -24.74 -6.29 36.51
CA LYS A 87 -23.34 -5.86 36.46
C LYS A 87 -22.55 -6.40 37.67
N GLU A 88 -23.05 -6.19 38.88
CA GLU A 88 -22.43 -6.64 40.13
C GLU A 88 -22.25 -8.18 40.17
N GLN A 89 -23.22 -8.94 39.64
CA GLN A 89 -23.13 -10.40 39.58
C GLN A 89 -22.04 -10.89 38.60
N LYS A 90 -21.92 -10.25 37.43
CA LYS A 90 -20.85 -10.59 36.45
C LYS A 90 -19.45 -10.36 37.00
N GLU A 91 -19.28 -9.29 37.76
CA GLU A 91 -17.98 -8.88 38.33
C GLU A 91 -17.51 -9.86 39.42
N ARG A 92 -18.41 -10.29 40.31
CA ARG A 92 -18.11 -11.33 41.31
C ARG A 92 -17.81 -12.70 40.68
N SER A 93 -18.50 -13.06 39.60
CA SER A 93 -18.22 -14.28 38.83
C SER A 93 -16.94 -14.22 37.98
N LYS A 94 -16.32 -13.04 37.81
CA LYS A 94 -14.98 -12.93 37.22
C LYS A 94 -13.92 -13.27 38.26
N GLN A 95 -13.93 -12.57 39.39
CA GLN A 95 -12.96 -12.74 40.49
C GLN A 95 -12.80 -14.19 40.98
N LEU A 96 -13.90 -14.96 41.02
CA LEU A 96 -13.88 -16.38 41.40
C LEU A 96 -13.21 -17.30 40.37
N ARG A 97 -13.20 -16.96 39.08
CA ARG A 97 -12.50 -17.73 38.04
C ARG A 97 -11.00 -17.42 38.06
N ASP A 98 -10.66 -16.14 38.16
CA ASP A 98 -9.27 -15.67 38.26
C ASP A 98 -8.52 -16.35 39.43
N GLN A 99 -9.21 -16.67 40.54
CA GLN A 99 -8.63 -17.40 41.68
C GLN A 99 -8.41 -18.91 41.45
N ASP A 100 -9.36 -19.60 40.79
CA ASP A 100 -9.25 -21.04 40.47
C ASP A 100 -8.18 -21.29 39.38
N GLU A 101 -8.09 -20.41 38.38
CA GLU A 101 -7.08 -20.51 37.32
C GLU A 101 -5.66 -20.39 37.86
N ASN A 102 -5.37 -19.42 38.75
CA ASN A 102 -4.04 -19.27 39.35
C ASN A 102 -3.61 -20.52 40.15
N GLN A 103 -4.50 -21.10 40.95
CA GLN A 103 -4.18 -22.31 41.73
C GLN A 103 -3.87 -23.53 40.85
N ARG A 104 -4.51 -23.64 39.68
CA ARG A 104 -4.25 -24.71 38.70
C ARG A 104 -2.92 -24.52 37.96
N LEU A 105 -2.53 -23.27 37.68
CA LEU A 105 -1.25 -22.98 37.03
C LEU A 105 -0.07 -23.42 37.90
N ASP A 106 -0.09 -23.04 39.17
CA ASP A 106 0.97 -23.35 40.13
C ASP A 106 1.18 -24.87 40.21
N LEU A 107 0.09 -25.66 40.35
CA LEU A 107 0.14 -27.13 40.34
C LEU A 107 0.71 -27.69 39.04
N TYR A 108 0.26 -27.20 37.88
CA TYR A 108 0.70 -27.68 36.57
C TYR A 108 2.19 -27.40 36.31
N ALA A 109 2.69 -26.22 36.70
CA ALA A 109 4.09 -25.86 36.58
C ALA A 109 4.99 -26.66 37.53
N GLU A 110 4.52 -26.95 38.75
CA GLU A 110 5.23 -27.80 39.72
C GLU A 110 5.32 -29.27 39.29
N ASP A 111 4.37 -29.80 38.52
CA ASP A 111 4.45 -31.19 38.01
C ASP A 111 5.29 -31.34 36.72
N LEU A 112 5.31 -30.33 35.82
CA LEU A 112 5.81 -30.53 34.43
C LEU A 112 7.18 -29.95 34.08
N ILE A 113 7.75 -29.03 34.87
CA ILE A 113 9.14 -28.59 34.62
C ILE A 113 10.12 -29.66 35.11
N ASP A 114 10.86 -30.27 34.17
CA ASP A 114 11.79 -31.39 34.43
C ASP A 114 13.17 -30.90 34.85
N LEU A 115 13.37 -30.82 36.17
CA LEU A 115 14.64 -30.44 36.78
C LEU A 115 15.79 -31.42 36.50
N LYS A 116 15.57 -32.63 35.96
CA LYS A 116 16.68 -33.51 35.54
C LYS A 116 17.57 -32.88 34.47
N ASN A 117 17.00 -32.00 33.63
CA ASN A 117 17.72 -31.28 32.59
C ASN A 117 18.44 -30.01 33.11
N SER A 118 18.27 -29.64 34.38
CA SER A 118 18.94 -28.48 34.98
C SER A 118 20.47 -28.62 35.05
N GLN A 119 21.00 -29.85 34.99
CA GLN A 119 22.44 -30.10 35.09
C GLN A 119 23.23 -29.40 33.98
N ILE A 120 24.31 -28.73 34.39
CA ILE A 120 25.13 -27.86 33.54
C ILE A 120 26.12 -28.71 32.73
N GLY A 121 25.65 -29.30 31.63
CA GLY A 121 26.49 -29.92 30.59
C GLY A 121 27.19 -28.84 29.76
N VAL A 122 28.35 -28.37 30.26
CA VAL A 122 29.07 -27.22 29.70
C VAL A 122 30.60 -27.36 29.77
N SER A 123 31.21 -27.72 28.63
CA SER A 123 32.63 -27.52 28.38
C SER A 123 32.95 -26.12 27.81
N ILE A 124 32.85 -25.03 28.60
CA ILE A 124 33.21 -23.67 28.08
C ILE A 124 34.64 -23.65 27.52
N PRO A 125 34.87 -22.97 26.39
CA PRO A 125 36.19 -22.68 25.82
C PRO A 125 37.25 -22.32 26.86
N LYS A 126 38.50 -22.73 26.60
CA LYS A 126 39.62 -22.38 27.50
C LYS A 126 40.07 -20.94 27.26
N ASN A 127 39.93 -20.47 26.02
CA ASN A 127 40.37 -19.17 25.55
C ASN A 127 39.23 -18.43 24.84
N THR A 128 39.40 -17.12 24.66
CA THR A 128 38.56 -16.28 23.79
C THR A 128 39.40 -15.83 22.58
N VAL A 129 38.73 -15.50 21.47
CA VAL A 129 39.40 -15.00 20.24
C VAL A 129 40.31 -13.79 20.52
N LEU A 130 39.94 -12.97 21.51
CA LEU A 130 40.62 -11.72 21.88
C LEU A 130 41.85 -11.90 22.78
N GLN A 131 42.24 -13.13 23.11
CA GLN A 131 43.58 -13.38 23.69
C GLN A 131 44.71 -13.15 22.68
N ILE A 132 44.39 -13.00 21.39
CA ILE A 132 45.33 -12.56 20.34
C ILE A 132 45.35 -11.02 20.29
N SER A 133 46.53 -10.42 20.47
CA SER A 133 46.68 -8.97 20.55
C SER A 133 46.30 -8.27 19.25
N HIS A 134 45.36 -7.33 19.33
CA HIS A 134 45.06 -6.41 18.24
C HIS A 134 46.13 -5.30 18.18
N GLY A 135 46.29 -4.67 17.02
CA GLY A 135 47.31 -3.65 16.75
C GLY A 135 47.28 -2.40 17.65
N LYS A 136 48.39 -1.65 17.58
CA LYS A 136 48.57 -0.41 18.37
C LYS A 136 47.73 0.78 17.87
N GLN A 137 47.19 0.75 16.65
CA GLN A 137 46.52 1.87 15.96
C GLN A 137 45.80 1.42 14.67
N PHE A 138 44.71 2.10 14.32
CA PHE A 138 43.94 1.94 13.07
C PHE A 138 44.61 2.66 11.88
N LEU A 139 45.72 2.13 11.35
CA LEU A 139 46.39 2.73 10.18
C LEU A 139 46.55 1.75 9.02
N GLU A 140 46.62 2.29 7.80
CA GLU A 140 47.08 1.56 6.61
C GLU A 140 48.56 1.16 6.69
N ARG A 141 48.86 0.09 7.44
CA ARG A 141 50.18 -0.56 7.41
C ARG A 141 50.42 -1.24 6.05
N LEU A 142 49.35 -1.73 5.43
CA LEU A 142 49.32 -2.15 4.04
C LEU A 142 48.36 -1.24 3.28
N THR A 143 48.82 -0.72 2.14
CA THR A 143 47.93 0.04 1.25
C THR A 143 46.73 -0.81 0.83
N ALA A 144 45.56 -0.19 0.62
CA ALA A 144 44.36 -0.88 0.12
C ALA A 144 44.63 -1.85 -1.05
N ALA A 145 45.51 -1.47 -2.00
CA ALA A 145 45.93 -2.34 -3.10
C ALA A 145 46.69 -3.60 -2.65
N LYS A 146 47.58 -3.50 -1.67
CA LYS A 146 48.26 -4.67 -1.06
C LYS A 146 47.28 -5.53 -0.29
N ARG A 147 46.29 -4.96 0.40
CA ARG A 147 45.23 -5.75 1.06
C ARG A 147 44.38 -6.52 0.06
N ALA A 148 43.91 -5.87 -1.01
CA ALA A 148 43.19 -6.53 -2.10
C ALA A 148 44.00 -7.67 -2.76
N GLN A 149 45.34 -7.55 -2.81
CA GLN A 149 46.21 -8.65 -3.25
C GLN A 149 46.27 -9.80 -2.23
N LYS A 150 46.36 -9.49 -0.92
CA LYS A 150 46.36 -10.50 0.15
C LYS A 150 45.01 -11.20 0.32
N GLN A 151 43.90 -10.49 0.14
CA GLN A 151 42.54 -11.02 0.07
C GLN A 151 42.31 -12.01 -1.09
N LYS A 152 43.19 -12.05 -2.10
CA LYS A 152 43.17 -13.03 -3.20
C LYS A 152 44.15 -14.19 -3.00
N ASN A 153 45.06 -14.09 -2.03
CA ASN A 153 46.06 -15.13 -1.78
C ASN A 153 45.55 -16.13 -0.74
N LYS A 154 45.24 -17.36 -1.21
CA LYS A 154 44.71 -18.47 -0.39
C LYS A 154 45.55 -18.86 0.84
N LYS A 155 46.82 -18.43 0.92
CA LYS A 155 47.72 -18.69 2.07
C LYS A 155 47.79 -17.52 3.07
N SER A 156 47.01 -16.45 2.89
CA SER A 156 47.07 -15.25 3.74
C SER A 156 46.05 -15.31 4.88
N ARG A 157 46.40 -14.78 6.08
CA ARG A 157 45.45 -14.68 7.20
C ARG A 157 44.19 -13.88 6.82
N LEU A 158 44.33 -12.84 5.99
CA LEU A 158 43.23 -12.00 5.53
C LEU A 158 42.29 -12.72 4.55
N TYR A 159 42.79 -13.66 3.75
CA TYR A 159 41.94 -14.55 2.95
C TYR A 159 41.13 -15.50 3.84
N ASN A 160 41.78 -16.13 4.83
CA ASN A 160 41.10 -17.02 5.77
C ASN A 160 40.04 -16.27 6.61
N LYS A 161 40.33 -15.02 6.98
CA LYS A 161 39.39 -14.12 7.66
C LYS A 161 38.14 -13.88 6.81
N LEU A 162 38.29 -13.54 5.51
CA LEU A 162 37.17 -13.43 4.59
C LEU A 162 36.42 -14.75 4.37
N ARG A 163 37.11 -15.90 4.34
CA ARG A 163 36.44 -17.21 4.23
C ARG A 163 35.56 -17.53 5.45
N ASN A 164 35.98 -17.12 6.65
CA ASN A 164 35.14 -17.23 7.85
C ASN A 164 33.92 -16.31 7.75
N VAL A 165 34.08 -15.09 7.24
CA VAL A 165 32.98 -14.13 6.99
C VAL A 165 31.95 -14.71 6.02
N GLU A 166 32.39 -15.21 4.87
CA GLU A 166 31.51 -15.83 3.85
C GLU A 166 30.70 -16.99 4.43
N GLU A 167 31.33 -17.85 5.24
CA GLU A 167 30.66 -19.00 5.84
C GLU A 167 29.75 -18.60 7.02
N LEU A 168 30.09 -17.55 7.79
CA LEU A 168 29.20 -16.97 8.80
C LEU A 168 27.92 -16.41 8.17
N GLU A 169 28.06 -15.56 7.16
CA GLU A 169 26.94 -14.93 6.45
C GLU A 169 26.00 -15.99 5.84
N LYS A 170 26.58 -17.06 5.27
CA LYS A 170 25.82 -18.21 4.76
C LYS A 170 25.06 -18.95 5.86
N GLN A 171 25.72 -19.35 6.95
CA GLN A 171 25.07 -20.11 8.03
C GLN A 171 23.97 -19.30 8.74
N LEU A 172 24.16 -17.99 8.87
CA LEU A 172 23.10 -17.10 9.37
C LEU A 172 21.90 -17.07 8.43
N SER A 173 22.12 -16.99 7.11
CA SER A 173 21.03 -17.08 6.12
C SER A 173 20.27 -18.41 6.26
N ASP A 174 20.98 -19.53 6.36
CA ASP A 174 20.37 -20.87 6.51
C ASP A 174 19.50 -20.96 7.79
N VAL A 175 19.94 -20.37 8.91
CA VAL A 175 19.15 -20.30 10.16
C VAL A 175 17.90 -19.44 9.98
N TYR A 176 18.04 -18.23 9.42
CA TYR A 176 16.92 -17.31 9.28
C TYR A 176 15.88 -17.77 8.25
N ASP A 177 16.30 -18.38 7.14
CA ASP A 177 15.38 -18.95 6.15
C ASP A 177 14.63 -20.18 6.72
N SER A 178 15.29 -21.00 7.56
CA SER A 178 14.64 -22.12 8.27
C SER A 178 13.61 -21.64 9.31
N GLN A 179 13.92 -20.57 10.05
CA GLN A 179 12.98 -19.96 10.99
C GLN A 179 11.80 -19.28 10.28
N TYR A 180 12.07 -18.57 9.18
CA TYR A 180 11.02 -17.97 8.34
C TYR A 180 10.07 -19.02 7.76
N ALA A 181 10.58 -20.16 7.28
CA ALA A 181 9.76 -21.27 6.80
C ALA A 181 8.84 -21.84 7.90
N THR A 182 9.37 -21.99 9.12
CA THR A 182 8.60 -22.48 10.28
C THR A 182 7.46 -21.52 10.64
N ARG A 183 7.73 -20.20 10.67
CA ARG A 183 6.71 -19.16 10.92
C ARG A 183 5.63 -19.10 9.84
N LEU A 184 6.01 -19.17 8.56
CA LEU A 184 5.05 -19.25 7.44
C LEU A 184 4.18 -20.51 7.48
N GLU A 185 4.66 -21.60 8.08
CA GLU A 185 3.85 -22.79 8.27
C GLU A 185 2.88 -22.62 9.45
N MET A 186 3.36 -22.14 10.59
CA MET A 186 2.57 -21.98 11.81
C MET A 186 1.53 -20.86 11.72
N ALA A 187 1.78 -19.82 10.92
CA ALA A 187 0.83 -18.74 10.69
C ALA A 187 -0.50 -19.23 10.06
N LYS A 188 -0.49 -20.38 9.38
CA LYS A 188 -1.69 -21.00 8.79
C LYS A 188 -2.58 -21.72 9.81
N GLU A 189 -2.02 -22.04 10.97
CA GLU A 189 -2.68 -22.83 12.02
C GLU A 189 -3.33 -21.92 13.09
N ILE A 190 -3.03 -20.61 13.03
CA ILE A 190 -3.71 -19.55 13.80
C ILE A 190 -5.18 -19.48 13.39
N LYS A 191 -6.06 -19.17 14.35
CA LYS A 191 -7.51 -18.95 14.12
C LYS A 191 -8.06 -17.85 15.04
N GLY A 192 -7.24 -16.85 15.35
CA GLY A 192 -7.54 -15.89 16.42
C GLY A 192 -6.42 -14.88 16.65
N ASN A 193 -6.51 -14.14 17.76
CA ASN A 193 -5.70 -12.95 18.01
C ASN A 193 -4.39 -13.26 18.75
N ILE A 194 -3.26 -12.99 18.10
CA ILE A 194 -1.90 -13.05 18.66
C ILE A 194 -1.07 -11.88 18.09
N SER A 195 -0.23 -11.24 18.92
CA SER A 195 0.63 -10.15 18.43
C SER A 195 1.82 -10.69 17.63
N ALA A 196 2.37 -9.88 16.72
CA ALA A 196 3.53 -10.29 15.92
C ALA A 196 4.76 -10.61 16.76
N SER A 197 5.00 -9.88 17.86
CA SER A 197 6.08 -10.17 18.81
C SER A 197 5.85 -11.51 19.52
N ASP A 198 4.65 -11.78 20.02
CA ASP A 198 4.37 -13.05 20.70
C ASP A 198 4.48 -14.24 19.75
N PHE A 199 3.97 -14.09 18.52
CA PHE A 199 4.06 -15.12 17.49
C PHE A 199 5.50 -15.36 17.04
N ASN A 200 6.31 -14.31 16.90
CA ASN A 200 7.74 -14.42 16.59
C ASN A 200 8.47 -15.21 17.70
N ASP A 201 8.21 -14.84 18.95
CA ASP A 201 8.87 -15.41 20.12
C ASP A 201 8.48 -16.87 20.38
N ILE A 202 7.18 -17.20 20.33
CA ILE A 202 6.73 -18.60 20.53
C ILE A 202 7.20 -19.51 19.38
N CYS A 203 7.27 -19.00 18.15
CA CYS A 203 7.81 -19.75 17.01
C CYS A 203 9.29 -20.12 17.17
N ASN A 204 10.07 -19.38 17.97
CA ASN A 204 11.49 -19.69 18.14
C ASN A 204 11.71 -20.98 18.96
N PHE A 205 10.72 -21.43 19.73
CA PHE A 205 10.68 -22.71 20.46
C PHE A 205 10.16 -23.89 19.61
N MET A 206 9.86 -23.65 18.33
CA MET A 206 9.31 -24.65 17.42
C MET A 206 10.42 -25.27 16.55
N THR A 207 10.21 -26.52 16.11
CA THR A 207 11.19 -27.26 15.30
C THR A 207 10.61 -27.64 13.94
N SER A 208 11.40 -27.55 12.88
CA SER A 208 10.97 -27.93 11.52
C SER A 208 10.70 -29.43 11.33
N THR A 209 10.85 -30.25 12.38
CA THR A 209 10.76 -31.72 12.34
C THR A 209 9.52 -32.28 13.04
N ASP A 210 8.91 -31.55 13.97
CA ASP A 210 7.76 -32.02 14.76
C ASP A 210 6.60 -31.03 14.71
N LYS A 211 5.90 -31.05 13.56
CA LYS A 211 4.76 -30.16 13.31
C LYS A 211 3.65 -30.29 14.35
N SER A 212 3.40 -31.50 14.88
CA SER A 212 2.33 -31.70 15.87
C SER A 212 2.61 -30.91 17.13
N LYS A 213 3.82 -31.07 17.72
CA LYS A 213 4.19 -30.34 18.93
C LYS A 213 4.19 -28.83 18.74
N ASN A 214 4.63 -28.34 17.58
CA ASN A 214 4.57 -26.91 17.28
C ASN A 214 3.13 -26.37 17.30
N ILE A 215 2.20 -27.11 16.67
CA ILE A 215 0.78 -26.78 16.65
C ILE A 215 0.18 -26.85 18.06
N ASP A 216 0.54 -27.86 18.83
CA ASP A 216 -0.01 -28.04 20.18
C ASP A 216 0.52 -26.96 21.15
N LEU A 217 1.79 -26.54 21.02
CA LEU A 217 2.36 -25.39 21.72
C LEU A 217 1.65 -24.07 21.33
N LEU A 218 1.41 -23.85 20.02
CA LEU A 218 0.71 -22.66 19.54
C LEU A 218 -0.76 -22.61 20.01
N LYS A 219 -1.47 -23.75 19.95
CA LYS A 219 -2.83 -23.89 20.47
C LYS A 219 -2.89 -23.64 21.98
N LEU A 220 -1.92 -24.16 22.73
CA LEU A 220 -1.83 -23.93 24.18
C LEU A 220 -1.61 -22.44 24.46
N PHE A 221 -0.70 -21.77 23.74
CA PHE A 221 -0.44 -20.34 23.88
C PHE A 221 -1.64 -19.46 23.49
N MET A 222 -2.49 -19.92 22.56
CA MET A 222 -3.70 -19.22 22.07
C MET A 222 -5.01 -19.80 22.62
N ALA A 223 -4.98 -20.55 23.73
CA ALA A 223 -6.15 -21.26 24.24
C ALA A 223 -7.20 -20.35 24.91
N GLY A 224 -6.91 -19.07 25.11
CA GLY A 224 -7.84 -18.06 25.61
C GLY A 224 -8.96 -17.68 24.66
N ARG A 225 -9.93 -16.89 25.13
CA ARG A 225 -11.09 -16.44 24.33
C ARG A 225 -11.35 -14.95 24.49
N ASP A 226 -11.66 -14.27 23.39
CA ASP A 226 -12.12 -12.88 23.38
C ASP A 226 -13.62 -12.78 23.74
N ASP A 227 -14.14 -11.55 23.85
CA ASP A 227 -15.56 -11.30 24.16
C ASP A 227 -16.54 -11.86 23.11
N ASN A 228 -16.04 -12.20 21.91
CA ASN A 228 -16.79 -12.82 20.82
C ASN A 228 -16.62 -14.35 20.76
N GLY A 229 -15.81 -14.93 21.65
CA GLY A 229 -15.51 -16.37 21.68
C GLY A 229 -14.45 -16.84 20.68
N ASN A 230 -13.70 -15.94 20.05
CA ASN A 230 -12.57 -16.29 19.19
C ASN A 230 -11.35 -16.67 20.03
N PRO A 231 -10.48 -17.61 19.57
CA PRO A 231 -9.18 -17.85 20.18
C PRO A 231 -8.35 -16.56 20.35
N GLN A 232 -7.70 -16.39 21.48
CA GLN A 232 -6.71 -15.33 21.69
C GLN A 232 -5.65 -15.76 22.70
N VAL A 233 -4.55 -15.02 22.76
CA VAL A 233 -3.59 -15.13 23.87
C VAL A 233 -4.20 -14.53 25.13
N ASP A 234 -4.22 -15.30 26.22
CA ASP A 234 -4.43 -14.78 27.57
C ASP A 234 -3.24 -15.11 28.47
N GLU A 235 -3.19 -14.48 29.65
CA GLU A 235 -2.05 -14.61 30.57
C GLU A 235 -1.88 -16.02 31.13
N TYR A 236 -2.97 -16.72 31.44
CA TYR A 236 -2.93 -18.08 32.02
C TYR A 236 -2.39 -19.09 31.00
N HIS A 237 -2.94 -19.09 29.80
CA HIS A 237 -2.58 -20.00 28.72
C HIS A 237 -1.18 -19.72 28.15
N ALA A 238 -0.76 -18.44 28.09
CA ALA A 238 0.62 -18.08 27.78
C ALA A 238 1.61 -18.63 28.83
N LYS A 239 1.30 -18.51 30.14
CA LYS A 239 2.14 -19.09 31.21
C LYS A 239 2.23 -20.62 31.12
N LEU A 240 1.14 -21.32 30.77
CA LEU A 240 1.17 -22.78 30.55
C LEU A 240 2.12 -23.18 29.40
N ALA A 241 2.10 -22.46 28.29
CA ALA A 241 3.01 -22.72 27.17
C ALA A 241 4.48 -22.38 27.50
N LEU A 242 4.72 -21.41 28.41
CA LEU A 242 6.06 -21.08 28.88
C LEU A 242 6.72 -22.17 29.76
N VAL A 243 5.96 -23.13 30.28
CA VAL A 243 6.51 -24.35 30.93
C VAL A 243 7.37 -25.15 29.94
N GLU A 244 6.89 -25.35 28.72
CA GLU A 244 7.64 -26.08 27.68
C GLU A 244 8.86 -25.26 27.21
N ALA A 245 8.69 -23.94 27.05
CA ALA A 245 9.81 -23.05 26.75
C ALA A 245 10.91 -23.10 27.84
N ALA A 246 10.53 -23.15 29.11
CA ALA A 246 11.45 -23.29 30.24
C ALA A 246 12.20 -24.64 30.20
N ASN A 247 11.50 -25.73 29.90
CA ASN A 247 12.11 -27.05 29.70
C ASN A 247 13.14 -27.04 28.56
N GLN A 248 12.86 -26.34 27.45
CA GLN A 248 13.84 -26.17 26.36
C GLN A 248 15.07 -25.37 26.80
N ILE A 249 14.90 -24.26 27.55
CA ILE A 249 16.01 -23.47 28.11
C ILE A 249 16.88 -24.32 29.05
N LEU A 250 16.27 -25.07 29.97
CA LEU A 250 16.98 -26.01 30.84
C LEU A 250 17.70 -27.09 30.00
N GLY A 251 17.08 -27.58 28.94
CA GLY A 251 17.65 -28.56 28.01
C GLY A 251 18.85 -28.09 27.17
N ILE A 252 19.16 -26.79 27.12
CA ILE A 252 20.32 -26.27 26.35
C ILE A 252 21.63 -26.86 26.89
N LYS A 253 22.41 -27.46 25.99
CA LYS A 253 23.76 -27.98 26.26
C LYS A 253 24.79 -27.18 25.46
N LEU A 254 25.87 -26.77 26.13
CA LEU A 254 27.00 -26.06 25.52
C LEU A 254 28.23 -26.97 25.35
N ASP A 255 28.12 -28.25 25.70
CA ASP A 255 29.18 -29.24 25.51
C ASP A 255 29.66 -29.31 24.05
N GLY A 256 30.99 -29.31 23.89
CA GLY A 256 31.65 -29.34 22.59
C GLY A 256 31.63 -28.01 21.80
N ILE A 257 30.96 -26.96 22.29
CA ILE A 257 31.00 -25.65 21.63
C ILE A 257 32.35 -24.98 21.89
N ARG A 258 33.02 -24.57 20.81
CA ARG A 258 34.32 -23.89 20.86
C ARG A 258 34.17 -22.44 20.39
N LEU A 259 34.86 -21.52 21.05
CA LEU A 259 34.88 -20.07 20.76
C LEU A 259 36.32 -19.51 20.84
N ASP A 260 37.33 -20.38 20.72
CA ASP A 260 38.75 -20.02 20.89
C ASP A 260 39.25 -19.16 19.69
N SER A 261 38.63 -19.28 18.51
CA SER A 261 38.94 -18.52 17.30
C SER A 261 37.68 -18.15 16.50
N ASP A 262 37.79 -17.20 15.56
CA ASP A 262 36.71 -16.89 14.61
C ASP A 262 36.20 -18.13 13.88
N LYS A 263 37.09 -19.08 13.54
CA LYS A 263 36.69 -20.31 12.87
C LYS A 263 35.75 -21.15 13.76
N ASP A 264 36.06 -21.27 15.05
CA ASP A 264 35.24 -22.04 15.98
C ASP A 264 33.85 -21.40 16.18
N ILE A 265 33.79 -20.06 16.19
CA ILE A 265 32.54 -19.28 16.24
C ILE A 265 31.67 -19.54 15.00
N VAL A 266 32.29 -19.55 13.82
CA VAL A 266 31.58 -19.85 12.56
C VAL A 266 31.13 -21.32 12.55
N GLU A 267 31.97 -22.27 12.94
CA GLU A 267 31.60 -23.70 13.01
C GLU A 267 30.45 -23.99 13.99
N ASN A 268 30.18 -23.10 14.96
CA ASN A 268 29.09 -23.25 15.92
C ASN A 268 27.89 -22.30 15.70
N THR A 269 27.91 -21.50 14.63
CA THR A 269 26.91 -20.43 14.38
C THR A 269 25.47 -20.94 14.37
N VAL A 270 25.18 -22.05 13.67
CA VAL A 270 23.82 -22.61 13.59
C VAL A 270 23.21 -22.96 14.96
N LYS A 271 24.04 -23.37 15.94
CA LYS A 271 23.58 -23.67 17.30
C LYS A 271 23.45 -22.39 18.15
N LEU A 272 24.49 -21.55 18.12
CA LEU A 272 24.57 -20.35 18.95
C LEU A 272 23.52 -19.31 18.58
N GLU A 273 23.24 -19.13 17.28
CA GLU A 273 22.16 -18.24 16.83
C GLU A 273 20.80 -18.74 17.32
N LYS A 274 20.52 -20.05 17.21
CA LYS A 274 19.27 -20.63 17.72
C LYS A 274 19.13 -20.48 19.24
N TYR A 275 20.19 -20.73 20.01
CA TYR A 275 20.17 -20.52 21.47
C TYR A 275 19.99 -19.05 21.85
N SER A 276 20.60 -18.12 21.09
CA SER A 276 20.42 -16.68 21.26
C SER A 276 18.97 -16.26 21.00
N MET A 277 18.36 -16.75 19.93
CA MET A 277 16.92 -16.54 19.64
C MET A 277 16.02 -17.09 20.75
N LEU A 278 16.26 -18.31 21.23
CA LEU A 278 15.49 -18.94 22.31
C LEU A 278 15.56 -18.11 23.61
N VAL A 279 16.77 -17.73 24.05
CA VAL A 279 16.97 -16.97 25.29
C VAL A 279 16.33 -15.58 25.20
N ALA A 280 16.52 -14.86 24.08
CA ALA A 280 15.91 -13.54 23.89
C ALA A 280 14.37 -13.60 23.87
N SER A 281 13.79 -14.63 23.25
CA SER A 281 12.34 -14.86 23.21
C SER A 281 11.79 -15.25 24.58
N PHE A 282 12.52 -16.08 25.33
CA PHE A 282 12.14 -16.45 26.70
C PHE A 282 12.15 -15.23 27.62
N ASP A 283 13.20 -14.40 27.57
CA ASP A 283 13.31 -13.18 28.37
C ASP A 283 12.18 -12.18 28.07
N ARG A 284 11.76 -12.03 26.81
CA ARG A 284 10.59 -11.19 26.45
C ARG A 284 9.27 -11.76 26.97
N LEU A 285 8.95 -13.00 26.63
CA LEU A 285 7.66 -13.61 27.00
C LEU A 285 7.51 -13.75 28.52
N THR A 286 8.55 -14.21 29.24
CA THR A 286 8.47 -14.36 30.70
C THR A 286 8.33 -13.03 31.44
N SER A 287 8.92 -11.95 30.91
CA SER A 287 8.73 -10.59 31.44
C SER A 287 7.32 -10.07 31.18
N LYS A 288 6.81 -10.26 29.95
CA LYS A 288 5.47 -9.80 29.54
C LYS A 288 4.34 -10.52 30.28
N TYR A 289 4.44 -11.85 30.40
CA TYR A 289 3.44 -12.71 31.02
C TYR A 289 3.81 -13.11 32.45
N LYS A 290 4.73 -12.39 33.11
CA LYS A 290 5.05 -12.53 34.55
C LYS A 290 5.29 -13.97 35.04
N PHE A 291 5.86 -14.82 34.20
CA PHE A 291 5.92 -16.27 34.40
C PHE A 291 6.54 -16.68 35.75
N PHE A 292 7.53 -15.91 36.23
CA PHE A 292 8.23 -16.16 37.49
C PHE A 292 7.47 -15.76 38.77
N GLU A 293 6.23 -15.25 38.69
CA GLU A 293 5.35 -15.01 39.84
C GLU A 293 4.65 -16.30 40.31
N ASN A 294 4.43 -17.26 39.40
CA ASN A 294 3.68 -18.52 39.61
C ASN A 294 4.58 -19.78 39.76
N LEU A 295 5.85 -19.61 40.13
CA LEU A 295 6.84 -20.69 40.20
C LEU A 295 7.43 -20.85 41.59
N GLY A 296 7.53 -22.09 42.05
CA GLY A 296 8.27 -22.46 43.24
C GLY A 296 9.74 -22.03 43.15
N ASN A 297 10.29 -21.63 44.30
CA ASN A 297 11.63 -21.03 44.38
C ASN A 297 12.73 -21.92 43.77
N GLU A 298 12.64 -23.24 43.90
CA GLU A 298 13.60 -24.19 43.33
C GLU A 298 13.66 -24.11 41.80
N LYS A 299 12.49 -24.14 41.15
CA LYS A 299 12.37 -24.09 39.67
C LYS A 299 12.81 -22.73 39.13
N LYS A 300 12.41 -21.66 39.79
CA LYS A 300 12.84 -20.29 39.49
C LYS A 300 14.36 -20.15 39.59
N GLN A 301 14.98 -20.65 40.66
CA GLN A 301 16.43 -20.65 40.83
C GLN A 301 17.14 -21.48 39.77
N ALA A 302 16.63 -22.65 39.40
CA ALA A 302 17.22 -23.48 38.34
C ALA A 302 17.21 -22.77 36.97
N ILE A 303 16.10 -22.09 36.62
CA ILE A 303 15.97 -21.37 35.34
C ILE A 303 16.90 -20.14 35.31
N GLU A 304 16.89 -19.28 36.34
CA GLU A 304 17.78 -18.10 36.34
C GLU A 304 19.27 -18.50 36.48
N SER A 305 19.61 -19.58 37.18
CA SER A 305 20.97 -20.16 37.18
C SER A 305 21.41 -20.65 35.79
N LYS A 306 20.47 -21.14 34.97
CA LYS A 306 20.74 -21.50 33.57
C LYS A 306 20.93 -20.25 32.71
N LEU A 307 20.04 -19.25 32.86
CA LEU A 307 20.04 -18.04 32.03
C LEU A 307 21.24 -17.13 32.31
N SER A 308 21.64 -16.95 33.57
CA SER A 308 22.86 -16.23 33.98
C SER A 308 24.16 -16.84 33.39
N LEU A 309 24.18 -18.13 33.06
CA LEU A 309 25.28 -18.77 32.32
C LEU A 309 25.14 -18.60 30.80
N LEU A 310 23.92 -18.70 30.26
CA LEU A 310 23.66 -18.59 28.83
C LEU A 310 23.84 -17.16 28.30
N ARG A 311 23.30 -16.16 29.00
CA ARG A 311 23.31 -14.75 28.58
C ARG A 311 24.73 -14.28 28.22
N PRO A 312 25.78 -14.40 29.07
CA PRO A 312 27.12 -13.94 28.71
C PRO A 312 27.78 -14.71 27.54
N VAL A 313 27.51 -16.01 27.40
CA VAL A 313 28.04 -16.82 26.28
C VAL A 313 27.42 -16.38 24.96
N LEU A 314 26.10 -16.16 24.94
CA LEU A 314 25.35 -15.79 23.75
C LEU A 314 25.58 -14.31 23.38
N THR A 315 25.74 -13.42 24.36
CA THR A 315 26.17 -12.03 24.12
C THR A 315 27.62 -11.98 23.61
N TYR A 316 28.53 -12.84 24.09
CA TYR A 316 29.88 -12.95 23.51
C TYR A 316 29.83 -13.36 22.04
N TYR A 317 29.07 -14.41 21.73
CA TYR A 317 28.83 -14.86 20.36
C TYR A 317 28.27 -13.74 19.48
N THR A 318 27.25 -13.03 19.97
CA THR A 318 26.56 -11.94 19.27
C THR A 318 27.51 -10.79 18.96
N LEU A 319 28.30 -10.34 19.93
CA LEU A 319 29.33 -9.31 19.71
C LEU A 319 30.41 -9.78 18.71
N ARG A 320 30.80 -11.06 18.73
CA ARG A 320 31.73 -11.61 17.73
C ARG A 320 31.12 -11.72 16.33
N LYS A 321 29.83 -12.06 16.21
CA LYS A 321 29.07 -12.04 14.95
C LYS A 321 29.10 -10.63 14.34
N GLU A 322 28.81 -9.61 15.15
CA GLU A 322 28.89 -8.19 14.74
C GLU A 322 30.32 -7.80 14.31
N ILE A 323 31.36 -8.17 15.08
CA ILE A 323 32.75 -7.88 14.73
C ILE A 323 33.17 -8.55 13.41
N ILE A 324 32.84 -9.83 13.20
CA ILE A 324 33.14 -10.52 11.94
C ILE A 324 32.36 -9.88 10.78
N GLY A 325 31.13 -9.41 11.04
CA GLY A 325 30.29 -8.65 10.12
C GLY A 325 30.78 -7.23 9.77
N ASN A 326 31.58 -6.61 10.63
CA ASN A 326 32.03 -5.22 10.48
C ASN A 326 32.99 -5.02 9.28
N LYS A 327 32.82 -3.92 8.54
CA LYS A 327 33.55 -3.67 7.28
C LYS A 327 35.03 -3.40 7.50
N GLU A 328 35.38 -2.70 8.58
CA GLU A 328 36.77 -2.43 8.91
C GLU A 328 37.49 -3.73 9.30
N TYR A 329 36.83 -4.59 10.08
CA TYR A 329 37.35 -5.92 10.45
C TYR A 329 37.63 -6.81 9.25
N LYS A 330 36.69 -6.90 8.29
CA LYS A 330 36.83 -7.71 7.06
C LYS A 330 38.05 -7.32 6.20
N ASN A 331 38.41 -6.04 6.19
CA ASN A 331 39.41 -5.51 5.28
C ASN A 331 40.83 -5.44 5.86
N HIS A 332 40.99 -5.55 7.19
CA HIS A 332 42.25 -5.35 7.89
C HIS A 332 42.76 -6.62 8.59
N TYR A 333 44.09 -6.77 8.64
CA TYR A 333 44.70 -7.73 9.57
C TYR A 333 44.47 -7.28 11.02
N ASP A 334 44.41 -8.23 11.96
CA ASP A 334 44.16 -7.91 13.38
C ASP A 334 45.28 -7.03 13.98
N ASP A 335 46.49 -7.15 13.43
CA ASP A 335 47.66 -6.30 13.71
C ASP A 335 47.50 -4.83 13.25
N GLU A 336 46.49 -4.51 12.42
CA GLU A 336 46.14 -3.17 11.92
C GLU A 336 44.93 -2.56 12.64
N LEU A 337 44.20 -3.34 13.45
CA LEU A 337 43.04 -2.89 14.22
C LEU A 337 43.45 -2.38 15.60
N SER A 338 42.56 -1.70 16.33
CA SER A 338 42.84 -1.35 17.73
C SER A 338 41.59 -1.42 18.61
N MET A 339 41.78 -1.53 19.92
CA MET A 339 40.74 -1.29 20.93
C MET A 339 40.77 0.15 21.44
N ASP A 340 41.78 0.94 21.05
CA ASP A 340 41.95 2.31 21.52
C ASP A 340 41.05 3.27 20.72
N TYR A 341 39.89 3.60 21.30
CA TYR A 341 38.85 4.45 20.72
C TYR A 341 39.38 5.81 20.24
N SER A 342 40.31 6.42 20.97
CA SER A 342 40.99 7.67 20.60
C SER A 342 41.75 7.61 19.27
N LYS A 343 42.13 6.41 18.82
CA LYS A 343 42.84 6.19 17.56
C LYS A 343 41.91 5.88 16.39
N ALA A 344 40.60 5.80 16.62
CA ALA A 344 39.62 5.63 15.58
C ALA A 344 39.31 6.98 14.93
N THR A 345 39.60 7.09 13.63
CA THR A 345 39.43 8.32 12.84
C THR A 345 38.09 8.40 12.13
N THR A 346 37.38 7.28 12.01
CA THR A 346 36.06 7.15 11.38
C THR A 346 35.05 6.54 12.36
N GLU A 347 33.76 6.77 12.13
CA GLU A 347 32.71 6.16 12.96
C GLU A 347 32.74 4.62 12.89
N GLU A 348 33.02 4.03 11.72
CA GLU A 348 33.21 2.57 11.57
C GLU A 348 34.38 2.04 12.42
N GLN A 349 35.48 2.78 12.54
CA GLN A 349 36.60 2.42 13.42
C GLN A 349 36.23 2.58 14.90
N LYS A 350 35.41 3.57 15.26
CA LYS A 350 34.94 3.80 16.64
C LYS A 350 33.97 2.70 17.07
N GLU A 351 33.03 2.34 16.18
CA GLU A 351 32.12 1.21 16.34
C GLU A 351 32.91 -0.09 16.54
N LEU A 352 33.87 -0.40 15.65
CA LEU A 352 34.71 -1.59 15.80
C LEU A 352 35.55 -1.57 17.09
N ALA A 353 36.09 -0.41 17.51
CA ALA A 353 36.78 -0.29 18.80
C ALA A 353 35.84 -0.60 19.97
N GLY A 354 34.62 -0.05 19.95
CA GLY A 354 33.57 -0.31 20.93
C GLY A 354 33.20 -1.79 20.98
N LEU A 355 32.91 -2.41 19.84
CA LEU A 355 32.59 -3.84 19.74
C LEU A 355 33.73 -4.73 20.26
N LEU A 356 34.98 -4.44 19.88
CA LEU A 356 36.16 -5.17 20.36
C LEU A 356 36.32 -5.05 21.88
N MET A 357 36.10 -3.87 22.47
CA MET A 357 36.11 -3.67 23.92
C MET A 357 34.96 -4.41 24.62
N SER A 358 33.73 -4.30 24.11
CA SER A 358 32.56 -5.02 24.65
C SER A 358 32.75 -6.52 24.61
N SER A 359 33.22 -7.07 23.49
CA SER A 359 33.53 -8.49 23.35
C SER A 359 34.67 -8.91 24.28
N TYR A 360 35.62 -8.03 24.60
CA TYR A 360 36.68 -8.29 25.57
C TYR A 360 36.14 -8.43 27.00
N VAL A 361 35.32 -7.47 27.43
CA VAL A 361 34.70 -7.46 28.78
C VAL A 361 33.77 -8.66 28.94
N VAL A 362 32.83 -8.85 27.99
CA VAL A 362 31.89 -9.98 28.03
C VAL A 362 32.63 -11.32 27.98
N GLY A 363 33.68 -11.45 27.17
CA GLY A 363 34.52 -12.65 27.12
C GLY A 363 35.27 -12.93 28.42
N LYS A 364 35.74 -11.89 29.11
CA LYS A 364 36.38 -12.00 30.43
C LYS A 364 35.39 -12.48 31.49
N ASN A 365 34.17 -11.94 31.48
CA ASN A 365 33.11 -12.26 32.43
C ASN A 365 32.58 -13.70 32.21
N MET A 366 32.37 -14.08 30.95
CA MET A 366 32.05 -15.46 30.54
C MET A 366 33.10 -16.47 31.05
N LEU A 367 34.40 -16.16 30.97
CA LEU A 367 35.43 -17.04 31.51
C LEU A 367 35.37 -17.13 33.05
N SER A 368 35.18 -16.00 33.75
CA SER A 368 35.15 -16.00 35.23
C SER A 368 33.99 -16.79 35.82
N LEU A 369 32.82 -16.81 35.15
CA LEU A 369 31.63 -17.57 35.57
C LEU A 369 31.84 -19.10 35.58
N THR A 370 32.94 -19.60 35.03
CA THR A 370 33.24 -21.04 34.93
C THR A 370 34.27 -21.55 35.92
N GLY A 371 34.74 -20.71 36.85
CA GLY A 371 35.84 -21.05 37.76
C GLY A 371 37.21 -21.22 37.09
N LYS A 372 37.30 -21.06 35.76
CA LYS A 372 38.57 -21.07 35.02
C LYS A 372 39.24 -19.70 35.15
N LYS A 373 40.55 -19.70 35.42
CA LYS A 373 41.30 -18.45 35.64
C LYS A 373 41.30 -17.56 34.40
N SER A 374 40.58 -16.44 34.48
CA SER A 374 40.66 -15.31 33.54
C SER A 374 42.01 -14.58 33.57
N SER A 375 43.02 -15.10 34.28
CA SER A 375 44.35 -14.50 34.49
C SER A 375 45.18 -14.25 33.23
N GLY A 376 44.81 -14.85 32.09
CA GLY A 376 45.38 -14.51 30.79
C GLY A 376 44.88 -13.18 30.21
N MET A 377 43.69 -12.72 30.60
CA MET A 377 43.06 -11.48 30.14
C MET A 377 43.32 -10.33 31.13
N LYS A 378 44.43 -9.62 30.91
CA LYS A 378 44.81 -8.42 31.69
C LYS A 378 43.77 -7.31 31.51
N SER A 379 43.48 -6.55 32.57
CA SER A 379 42.69 -5.32 32.44
C SER A 379 43.30 -4.40 31.38
N LEU A 380 42.46 -3.91 30.46
CA LEU A 380 42.91 -2.95 29.46
C LEU A 380 43.18 -1.61 30.14
N HIS A 381 44.33 -1.02 29.82
CA HIS A 381 44.74 0.30 30.30
C HIS A 381 45.06 1.17 29.09
N PHE A 382 44.31 2.25 28.93
CA PHE A 382 44.47 3.20 27.83
C PHE A 382 45.17 4.47 28.35
N LYS A 383 45.93 5.13 27.49
CA LYS A 383 46.58 6.41 27.83
C LYS A 383 45.65 7.60 27.64
N ASP A 384 44.68 7.46 26.75
CA ASP A 384 43.69 8.49 26.46
C ASP A 384 42.52 8.45 27.45
N TYR A 385 42.06 9.63 27.85
CA TYR A 385 40.97 9.78 28.82
C TYR A 385 39.62 9.34 28.23
N ASN A 386 39.32 9.69 26.98
CA ASN A 386 38.05 9.36 26.35
C ASN A 386 37.94 7.85 26.10
N THR A 387 39.00 7.19 25.63
CA THR A 387 39.02 5.71 25.56
C THR A 387 38.84 5.09 26.94
N THR A 388 39.46 5.65 27.99
CA THR A 388 39.32 5.15 29.36
C THR A 388 37.88 5.27 29.85
N GLN A 389 37.19 6.37 29.56
CA GLN A 389 35.78 6.55 29.90
C GLN A 389 34.85 5.60 29.13
N VAL A 390 35.06 5.44 27.82
CA VAL A 390 34.30 4.47 27.00
C VAL A 390 34.49 3.05 27.53
N TYR A 391 35.72 2.65 27.85
CA TYR A 391 36.00 1.34 28.41
C TYR A 391 35.42 1.16 29.82
N ALA A 392 35.51 2.18 30.69
CA ALA A 392 34.92 2.13 32.03
C ALA A 392 33.40 1.94 31.95
N LYS A 393 32.73 2.68 31.07
CA LYS A 393 31.29 2.49 30.81
C LYS A 393 30.98 1.08 30.31
N ILE A 394 31.74 0.54 29.34
CA ILE A 394 31.53 -0.83 28.85
C ILE A 394 31.73 -1.88 29.97
N VAL A 395 32.62 -1.63 30.94
CA VAL A 395 32.81 -2.50 32.12
C VAL A 395 31.63 -2.44 33.09
N GLU A 396 30.99 -1.27 33.25
CA GLU A 396 29.77 -1.07 34.05
C GLU A 396 28.52 -1.64 33.35
N ASP A 397 28.36 -1.33 32.06
CA ASP A 397 27.28 -1.83 31.20
C ASP A 397 27.26 -3.38 31.22
N PHE A 398 28.41 -4.04 31.06
CA PHE A 398 28.51 -5.51 31.09
C PHE A 398 28.97 -6.07 32.45
N ALA A 399 28.73 -5.40 33.57
CA ALA A 399 29.00 -5.99 34.89
C ALA A 399 28.18 -7.30 35.07
N PRO A 400 28.73 -8.38 35.70
CA PRO A 400 28.02 -9.66 35.84
C PRO A 400 26.63 -9.57 36.47
N GLU A 401 26.43 -8.61 37.38
CA GLU A 401 25.16 -8.27 38.04
C GLU A 401 24.19 -7.48 37.14
N ASN A 402 24.66 -6.86 36.07
CA ASN A 402 23.86 -6.04 35.16
C ASN A 402 23.21 -6.89 34.05
N GLU A 403 22.39 -7.86 34.46
CA GLU A 403 21.72 -8.77 33.52
C GLU A 403 20.93 -8.04 32.43
N LYS A 404 20.37 -6.86 32.75
CA LYS A 404 19.55 -6.06 31.84
C LYS A 404 20.27 -5.78 30.53
N VAL A 405 21.52 -5.33 30.57
CA VAL A 405 22.30 -5.03 29.35
C VAL A 405 22.60 -6.29 28.54
N TYR A 406 22.81 -7.44 29.20
CA TYR A 406 22.92 -8.72 28.50
C TYR A 406 21.62 -9.11 27.78
N ARG A 407 20.46 -8.88 28.40
CA ARG A 407 19.14 -9.10 27.78
C ARG A 407 18.92 -8.15 26.60
N GLU A 408 19.15 -6.85 26.78
CA GLU A 408 19.04 -5.82 25.72
C GLU A 408 19.93 -6.16 24.51
N LYS A 409 21.21 -6.48 24.73
CA LYS A 409 22.14 -6.79 23.62
C LYS A 409 21.78 -8.07 22.85
N LEU A 410 21.07 -9.01 23.48
CA LEU A 410 20.48 -10.17 22.80
C LEU A 410 19.18 -9.83 22.07
N GLN A 411 18.40 -8.86 22.55
CA GLN A 411 17.14 -8.45 21.94
C GLN A 411 17.34 -7.61 20.66
N ASP A 412 18.28 -6.66 20.66
CA ASP A 412 18.55 -5.74 19.53
C ASP A 412 18.89 -6.43 18.21
N ASN A 413 19.40 -7.67 18.27
CA ASN A 413 19.88 -8.41 17.10
C ASN A 413 18.76 -8.98 16.20
N TYR A 414 17.48 -8.88 16.62
CA TYR A 414 16.36 -9.59 15.98
C TYR A 414 15.32 -8.73 15.27
N SER A 415 15.48 -7.40 15.25
CA SER A 415 14.59 -6.45 14.54
C SER A 415 14.21 -6.84 13.10
N PRO A 416 15.08 -7.46 12.25
CA PRO A 416 14.67 -7.91 10.92
C PRO A 416 13.56 -8.98 10.95
N THR A 417 13.48 -9.77 12.02
CA THR A 417 12.55 -10.90 12.13
C THR A 417 11.13 -10.51 12.50
N ASP A 418 10.94 -9.37 13.18
CA ASP A 418 9.60 -8.87 13.51
C ASP A 418 8.85 -8.50 12.23
N SER A 419 9.55 -7.92 11.23
CA SER A 419 8.98 -7.69 9.89
C SER A 419 8.53 -8.98 9.19
N LEU A 420 9.18 -10.12 9.46
CA LEU A 420 8.84 -11.41 8.87
C LEU A 420 7.66 -12.09 9.57
N ALA A 421 7.53 -11.91 10.89
CA ALA A 421 6.34 -12.31 11.64
C ALA A 421 5.13 -11.46 11.24
N ASP A 422 5.31 -10.15 11.10
CA ASP A 422 4.34 -9.21 10.54
C ASP A 422 3.87 -9.63 9.15
N ILE A 423 4.79 -9.96 8.24
CA ILE A 423 4.45 -10.45 6.89
C ILE A 423 3.69 -11.79 6.98
N SER A 424 4.11 -12.70 7.86
CA SER A 424 3.48 -14.03 8.01
C SER A 424 2.07 -13.94 8.59
N LEU A 425 1.85 -13.04 9.55
CA LEU A 425 0.53 -12.77 10.14
C LEU A 425 -0.35 -11.95 9.22
N LYS A 426 0.17 -10.94 8.51
CA LYS A 426 -0.60 -10.17 7.51
C LYS A 426 -1.08 -11.03 6.35
N LEU A 427 -0.38 -12.11 6.01
CA LEU A 427 -0.83 -13.15 5.06
C LEU A 427 -1.96 -14.05 5.61
N HIS A 428 -2.35 -13.90 6.88
CA HIS A 428 -3.43 -14.67 7.51
C HIS A 428 -4.54 -13.78 8.13
N SER A 429 -4.21 -12.57 8.57
CA SER A 429 -5.15 -11.62 9.19
C SER A 429 -6.10 -10.93 8.19
N GLU A 430 -6.11 -11.32 6.91
CA GLU A 430 -7.14 -10.97 5.92
C GLU A 430 -8.52 -11.61 6.22
N GLY A 431 -8.80 -11.97 7.49
CA GLY A 431 -9.92 -12.82 7.89
C GLY A 431 -10.72 -12.43 9.14
N LEU A 432 -10.29 -11.46 9.97
CA LEU A 432 -11.04 -11.07 11.18
C LEU A 432 -11.05 -9.54 11.41
N ASN A 433 -12.22 -9.03 11.83
CA ASN A 433 -12.59 -7.62 11.94
C ASN A 433 -12.00 -6.90 13.17
N VAL A 434 -11.98 -5.55 13.16
CA VAL A 434 -12.70 -4.67 14.12
C VAL A 434 -12.68 -3.21 13.63
N GLU A 435 -13.74 -2.47 13.94
CA GLU A 435 -14.05 -1.08 13.55
C GLU A 435 -13.34 -0.02 14.43
N VAL A 436 -13.04 1.19 13.90
CA VAL A 436 -12.96 2.44 14.70
C VAL A 436 -13.40 3.66 13.85
N GLN A 437 -14.11 4.61 14.51
CA GLN A 437 -14.54 5.94 14.05
C GLN A 437 -13.31 6.91 13.89
N ILE A 438 -13.35 8.24 13.61
CA ILE A 438 -14.08 9.39 14.21
C ILE A 438 -13.87 10.69 13.35
N ASP A 439 -14.88 11.57 13.34
CA ASP A 439 -14.98 13.06 13.14
C ASP A 439 -14.54 13.89 11.89
N GLU A 440 -15.00 15.15 11.94
CA GLU A 440 -15.33 16.11 10.89
C GLU A 440 -14.23 17.18 10.70
N SER A 441 -14.08 17.86 9.56
CA SER A 441 -14.88 19.09 9.31
C SER A 441 -14.81 19.57 7.84
N MET A 442 -14.31 20.79 7.58
CA MET A 442 -14.56 21.69 6.43
C MET A 442 -13.28 21.95 5.61
N VAL A 443 -13.23 22.41 4.34
CA VAL A 443 -14.11 23.18 3.41
C VAL A 443 -13.87 24.71 3.43
N ASP A 444 -13.45 25.26 2.28
CA ASP A 444 -13.22 26.70 2.03
C ASP A 444 -13.62 27.06 0.57
N GLU A 445 -14.51 28.05 0.43
CA GLU A 445 -15.40 28.19 -0.74
C GLU A 445 -14.74 28.86 -1.97
N GLU A 446 -13.60 29.54 -1.82
CA GLU A 446 -13.01 30.36 -2.90
C GLU A 446 -12.39 29.54 -4.05
N GLN A 447 -11.81 28.37 -3.75
CA GLN A 447 -11.25 27.47 -4.79
C GLN A 447 -12.31 27.00 -5.77
N ILE A 448 -13.54 26.85 -5.27
CA ILE A 448 -14.70 26.35 -6.01
C ILE A 448 -15.21 27.35 -7.04
N ILE A 449 -15.11 28.66 -6.74
CA ILE A 449 -15.48 29.74 -7.66
C ILE A 449 -14.44 29.85 -8.79
N ALA A 450 -13.15 29.74 -8.47
CA ALA A 450 -12.07 29.80 -9.45
C ALA A 450 -12.06 28.59 -10.42
N HIS A 451 -12.40 27.39 -9.93
CA HIS A 451 -12.46 26.17 -10.74
C HIS A 451 -13.58 26.22 -11.79
N ASN A 452 -14.77 26.68 -11.39
CA ASN A 452 -15.95 26.77 -12.27
C ASN A 452 -15.71 27.67 -13.48
N LYS A 453 -15.01 28.80 -13.30
CA LYS A 453 -14.77 29.77 -14.37
C LYS A 453 -13.89 29.23 -15.51
N LYS A 454 -13.05 28.22 -15.25
CA LYS A 454 -12.21 27.54 -16.27
C LYS A 454 -12.88 26.32 -16.91
N MET A 455 -13.93 25.77 -16.32
CA MET A 455 -14.63 24.58 -16.85
C MET A 455 -15.53 24.88 -18.05
N ASN A 456 -16.01 26.11 -18.21
CA ASN A 456 -17.06 26.46 -19.18
C ASN A 456 -16.57 26.66 -20.64
N GLU A 457 -15.27 26.58 -20.92
CA GLU A 457 -14.70 26.98 -22.23
C GLU A 457 -14.22 25.80 -23.12
N SER A 458 -14.36 24.54 -22.69
CA SER A 458 -13.90 23.37 -23.47
C SER A 458 -15.04 22.55 -24.12
N GLU A 459 -15.19 22.71 -25.43
CA GLU A 459 -16.08 21.91 -26.28
C GLU A 459 -15.67 20.43 -26.34
N TYR A 460 -16.25 19.61 -25.46
CA TYR A 460 -15.82 18.22 -25.18
C TYR A 460 -16.13 17.19 -26.28
N LEU A 461 -17.14 17.40 -27.13
CA LEU A 461 -17.63 16.39 -28.08
C LEU A 461 -17.61 16.86 -29.55
N SER A 462 -17.97 18.12 -29.83
CA SER A 462 -18.05 18.69 -31.19
C SER A 462 -16.71 18.67 -31.89
N LYS A 463 -15.67 19.26 -31.28
CA LYS A 463 -14.40 19.55 -31.94
C LYS A 463 -13.53 18.30 -32.23
N PRO A 464 -13.39 17.32 -31.31
CA PRO A 464 -12.63 16.10 -31.62
C PRO A 464 -13.30 15.25 -32.69
N LEU A 465 -14.63 15.06 -32.62
CA LEU A 465 -15.35 14.30 -33.65
C LEU A 465 -15.50 15.07 -34.96
N SER A 466 -15.72 16.39 -34.99
CA SER A 466 -15.67 17.14 -36.25
C SER A 466 -14.31 17.00 -36.92
N THR A 467 -13.23 16.94 -36.13
CA THR A 467 -11.86 16.76 -36.62
C THR A 467 -11.60 15.33 -37.10
N MET A 468 -11.96 14.30 -36.31
CA MET A 468 -11.90 12.89 -36.72
C MET A 468 -12.69 12.66 -38.02
N LEU A 469 -13.90 13.21 -38.10
CA LEU A 469 -14.76 13.09 -39.28
C LEU A 469 -14.29 13.97 -40.45
N SER A 470 -13.37 14.90 -40.20
CA SER A 470 -12.63 15.66 -41.22
C SER A 470 -11.30 15.03 -41.62
N SER A 471 -10.90 13.89 -41.03
CA SER A 471 -9.69 13.14 -41.36
C SER A 471 -9.56 12.88 -42.87
N ASP A 472 -8.32 12.90 -43.37
CA ASP A 472 -8.02 12.63 -44.79
C ASP A 472 -8.34 11.18 -45.18
N GLU A 473 -8.41 10.27 -44.22
CA GLU A 473 -8.82 8.88 -44.45
C GLU A 473 -10.29 8.77 -44.86
N LEU A 474 -11.11 9.75 -44.47
CA LEU A 474 -12.54 9.80 -44.76
C LEU A 474 -12.87 10.62 -46.02
N ILE A 475 -11.89 11.14 -46.78
CA ILE A 475 -12.13 11.92 -48.01
C ILE A 475 -13.16 11.26 -48.96
N PRO A 476 -13.13 9.94 -49.23
CA PRO A 476 -14.12 9.29 -50.09
C PRO A 476 -15.55 9.27 -49.51
N LEU A 477 -15.69 9.48 -48.20
CA LEU A 477 -16.95 9.37 -47.45
C LEU A 477 -17.48 10.73 -46.95
N LYS A 478 -16.67 11.81 -46.97
CA LYS A 478 -17.04 13.16 -46.50
C LYS A 478 -18.31 13.72 -47.15
N SER A 479 -18.63 13.31 -48.38
CA SER A 479 -19.82 13.72 -49.14
C SER A 479 -21.04 12.77 -48.99
N THR A 480 -20.91 11.68 -48.21
CA THR A 480 -22.00 10.70 -48.06
C THR A 480 -23.06 11.18 -47.08
N ARG A 481 -24.32 10.82 -47.37
CA ARG A 481 -25.49 11.18 -46.54
C ARG A 481 -25.36 10.65 -45.12
N GLU A 482 -24.84 9.44 -44.97
CA GLU A 482 -24.65 8.77 -43.68
C GLU A 482 -23.56 9.46 -42.85
N MET A 483 -22.46 9.89 -43.49
CA MET A 483 -21.41 10.62 -42.79
C MET A 483 -21.87 12.01 -42.33
N ALA A 484 -22.64 12.71 -43.17
CA ALA A 484 -23.27 13.99 -42.81
C ALA A 484 -24.31 13.83 -41.68
N ALA A 485 -25.10 12.75 -41.70
CA ALA A 485 -26.07 12.45 -40.65
C ALA A 485 -25.41 12.13 -39.30
N LEU A 486 -24.31 11.36 -39.30
CA LEU A 486 -23.52 11.06 -38.11
C LEU A 486 -22.89 12.33 -37.52
N ARG A 487 -22.22 13.16 -38.34
CA ARG A 487 -21.70 14.49 -37.90
C ARG A 487 -22.78 15.32 -37.21
N LYS A 488 -23.93 15.52 -37.86
CA LYS A 488 -25.03 16.33 -37.34
C LYS A 488 -25.60 15.77 -36.02
N SER A 489 -25.63 14.45 -35.85
CA SER A 489 -26.10 13.81 -34.62
C SER A 489 -25.11 13.99 -33.46
N ILE A 490 -23.81 14.00 -33.74
CA ILE A 490 -22.75 14.28 -32.76
C ILE A 490 -22.71 15.76 -32.37
N GLU A 491 -22.82 16.67 -33.35
CA GLU A 491 -22.91 18.12 -33.11
C GLU A 491 -24.11 18.44 -32.21
N ALA A 492 -25.27 17.82 -32.47
CA ALA A 492 -26.45 17.94 -31.62
C ALA A 492 -26.24 17.38 -30.20
N LEU A 493 -25.60 16.22 -30.06
CA LEU A 493 -25.25 15.63 -28.76
C LEU A 493 -24.31 16.56 -27.96
N SER A 494 -23.29 17.13 -28.62
CA SER A 494 -22.34 18.05 -28.00
C SER A 494 -23.02 19.34 -27.53
N ALA A 495 -23.78 20.01 -28.41
CA ALA A 495 -24.48 21.24 -28.09
C ALA A 495 -25.53 21.06 -26.99
N PHE A 496 -26.16 19.87 -26.93
CA PHE A 496 -27.06 19.53 -25.83
C PHE A 496 -26.31 19.28 -24.52
N SER A 497 -25.15 18.61 -24.55
CA SER A 497 -24.38 18.26 -23.34
C SER A 497 -23.84 19.47 -22.55
N SER A 498 -23.70 20.64 -23.19
CA SER A 498 -23.32 21.89 -22.53
C SER A 498 -24.47 22.60 -21.79
N ASN A 499 -25.72 22.13 -21.92
CA ASN A 499 -26.84 22.75 -21.22
C ASN A 499 -26.77 22.51 -19.70
N SER A 500 -27.20 23.49 -18.93
CA SER A 500 -27.39 23.39 -17.49
C SER A 500 -28.74 22.75 -17.15
N PHE A 501 -28.79 21.97 -16.08
CA PHE A 501 -30.03 21.65 -15.40
C PHE A 501 -30.57 22.87 -14.67
N PRO A 502 -31.89 22.91 -14.37
CA PRO A 502 -32.48 23.98 -13.58
C PRO A 502 -31.91 23.97 -12.16
N PRO A 503 -31.65 25.14 -11.54
CA PRO A 503 -31.07 25.21 -10.20
C PRO A 503 -32.04 24.67 -9.13
N VAL A 504 -31.51 23.87 -8.22
CA VAL A 504 -32.23 23.42 -7.03
C VAL A 504 -32.37 24.61 -6.08
N LYS A 505 -33.61 25.04 -5.84
CA LYS A 505 -33.92 26.00 -4.77
C LYS A 505 -34.19 25.26 -3.47
N LEU A 506 -33.53 25.71 -2.42
CA LEU A 506 -33.88 25.37 -1.06
C LEU A 506 -34.82 26.44 -0.50
N ASP A 507 -35.67 26.05 0.45
CA ASP A 507 -36.54 26.95 1.21
C ASP A 507 -35.77 27.69 2.32
N GLY A 508 -36.49 28.49 3.11
CA GLY A 508 -35.91 29.24 4.23
C GLY A 508 -35.39 28.39 5.39
N GLU A 509 -35.65 27.08 5.40
CA GLU A 509 -35.12 26.12 6.38
C GLU A 509 -33.98 25.26 5.81
N GLY A 510 -33.59 25.48 4.55
CA GLY A 510 -32.57 24.69 3.85
C GLY A 510 -33.07 23.34 3.31
N LYS A 511 -34.39 23.12 3.26
CA LYS A 511 -35.02 21.92 2.66
C LYS A 511 -35.36 22.16 1.20
N LEU A 512 -35.64 21.10 0.45
CA LEU A 512 -36.15 21.19 -0.92
C LEU A 512 -37.53 21.87 -0.94
N ASP A 513 -37.67 22.95 -1.71
CA ASP A 513 -38.98 23.52 -2.05
C ASP A 513 -39.74 22.50 -2.92
N GLU A 514 -40.74 21.82 -2.34
CA GLU A 514 -41.51 20.75 -3.00
C GLU A 514 -42.10 21.17 -4.37
N LYS A 515 -42.50 22.44 -4.50
CA LYS A 515 -43.07 22.97 -5.74
C LYS A 515 -42.00 23.12 -6.82
N ASN A 516 -40.80 23.58 -6.43
CA ASN A 516 -39.64 23.63 -7.30
C ASN A 516 -39.09 22.21 -7.57
N GLU A 517 -39.12 21.30 -6.60
CA GLU A 517 -38.63 19.93 -6.75
C GLU A 517 -39.39 19.17 -7.84
N LYS A 518 -40.72 19.32 -7.89
CA LYS A 518 -41.55 18.74 -8.95
C LYS A 518 -41.22 19.31 -10.32
N LEU A 519 -41.13 20.63 -10.46
CA LEU A 519 -40.76 21.29 -11.72
C LEU A 519 -39.37 20.83 -12.21
N VAL A 520 -38.37 20.83 -11.32
CA VAL A 520 -37.02 20.35 -11.61
C VAL A 520 -37.02 18.86 -11.98
N LYS A 521 -37.91 18.04 -11.41
CA LYS A 521 -38.05 16.62 -11.76
C LYS A 521 -38.62 16.44 -13.18
N ASP A 522 -39.68 17.17 -13.51
CA ASP A 522 -40.30 17.15 -14.84
C ASP A 522 -39.30 17.64 -15.92
N GLU A 523 -38.52 18.69 -15.62
CA GLU A 523 -37.45 19.20 -16.49
C GLU A 523 -36.26 18.22 -16.62
N ILE A 524 -35.85 17.54 -15.53
CA ILE A 524 -34.84 16.48 -15.59
C ILE A 524 -35.31 15.32 -16.46
N ASP A 525 -36.56 14.88 -16.32
CA ASP A 525 -37.10 13.80 -17.15
C ASP A 525 -37.17 14.21 -18.64
N ALA A 526 -37.49 15.47 -18.95
CA ALA A 526 -37.41 16.01 -20.31
C ALA A 526 -35.97 16.04 -20.85
N VAL A 527 -35.00 16.41 -20.01
CA VAL A 527 -33.56 16.42 -20.36
C VAL A 527 -33.03 15.00 -20.57
N CYS A 528 -33.31 14.06 -19.68
CA CYS A 528 -32.93 12.65 -19.82
C CYS A 528 -33.55 12.04 -21.08
N THR A 529 -34.83 12.30 -21.35
CA THR A 529 -35.51 11.84 -22.57
C THR A 529 -34.81 12.38 -23.81
N SER A 530 -34.52 13.68 -23.84
CA SER A 530 -33.81 14.33 -24.96
C SER A 530 -32.39 13.77 -25.17
N MET A 531 -31.66 13.51 -24.08
CA MET A 531 -30.32 12.93 -24.14
C MET A 531 -30.33 11.49 -24.66
N ILE A 532 -31.25 10.65 -24.18
CA ILE A 532 -31.45 9.28 -24.66
C ILE A 532 -31.83 9.27 -26.15
N MET A 533 -32.70 10.19 -26.58
CA MET A 533 -33.02 10.35 -28.00
C MET A 533 -31.79 10.74 -28.85
N LEU A 534 -30.91 11.59 -28.34
CA LEU A 534 -29.68 11.98 -29.02
C LEU A 534 -28.64 10.84 -29.05
N TYR A 535 -28.47 10.09 -27.95
CA TYR A 535 -27.63 8.89 -27.93
C TYR A 535 -28.12 7.83 -28.92
N ASN A 536 -29.42 7.49 -28.89
CA ASN A 536 -30.01 6.52 -29.80
C ASN A 536 -29.84 6.97 -31.26
N ARG A 537 -30.02 8.27 -31.56
CA ARG A 537 -29.78 8.85 -32.88
C ARG A 537 -28.31 8.74 -33.32
N VAL A 538 -27.35 8.87 -32.40
CA VAL A 538 -25.92 8.66 -32.69
C VAL A 538 -25.66 7.17 -32.96
N THR A 539 -26.13 6.26 -32.10
CA THR A 539 -26.07 4.80 -32.29
C THR A 539 -26.66 4.39 -33.65
N ASP A 540 -27.84 4.88 -34.01
CA ASP A 540 -28.48 4.63 -35.31
C ASP A 540 -27.64 5.17 -36.47
N SER A 541 -27.09 6.38 -36.34
CA SER A 541 -26.22 6.97 -37.37
C SER A 541 -24.95 6.14 -37.58
N ILE A 542 -24.35 5.64 -36.49
CA ILE A 542 -23.20 4.75 -36.51
C ILE A 542 -23.57 3.40 -37.15
N ASN A 543 -24.64 2.76 -36.70
CA ASN A 543 -25.08 1.44 -37.17
C ASN A 543 -25.46 1.48 -38.66
N ASN A 544 -26.10 2.56 -39.13
CA ASN A 544 -26.39 2.76 -40.55
C ASN A 544 -25.12 2.97 -41.38
N PHE A 545 -24.13 3.71 -40.85
CA PHE A 545 -22.83 3.87 -41.50
C PHE A 545 -22.10 2.52 -41.61
N ILE A 546 -22.01 1.75 -40.52
CA ILE A 546 -21.42 0.40 -40.48
C ILE A 546 -22.13 -0.53 -41.47
N LYS A 547 -23.46 -0.57 -41.47
CA LYS A 547 -24.26 -1.41 -42.36
C LYS A 547 -23.99 -1.13 -43.84
N LYS A 548 -23.72 0.12 -44.20
CA LYS A 548 -23.52 0.55 -45.59
C LYS A 548 -22.06 0.50 -46.07
N TYR A 549 -21.11 0.80 -45.20
CA TYR A 549 -19.69 0.97 -45.56
C TYR A 549 -18.75 -0.02 -44.88
N GLY A 550 -19.21 -0.76 -43.87
CA GLY A 550 -18.30 -1.43 -42.93
C GLY A 550 -17.47 -2.57 -43.52
N SER A 551 -17.97 -3.25 -44.54
CA SER A 551 -17.21 -4.24 -45.31
C SER A 551 -16.01 -3.66 -46.07
N GLY A 552 -16.04 -2.36 -46.40
CA GLY A 552 -14.92 -1.64 -47.03
C GLY A 552 -13.93 -1.02 -46.05
N TYR A 553 -14.31 -0.90 -44.77
CA TYR A 553 -13.57 -0.15 -43.75
C TYR A 553 -13.62 -0.87 -42.39
N THR A 554 -13.04 -2.08 -42.31
CA THR A 554 -13.18 -2.94 -41.12
C THR A 554 -12.65 -2.32 -39.83
N GLU A 555 -11.54 -1.59 -39.87
CA GLU A 555 -10.95 -0.95 -38.67
C GLU A 555 -11.80 0.21 -38.16
N LEU A 556 -12.29 1.06 -39.09
CA LEU A 556 -13.28 2.09 -38.76
C LEU A 556 -14.57 1.45 -38.24
N THR A 557 -14.95 0.28 -38.74
CA THR A 557 -16.12 -0.48 -38.30
C THR A 557 -15.95 -1.01 -36.89
N GLU A 558 -14.78 -1.56 -36.55
CA GLU A 558 -14.46 -2.01 -35.19
C GLU A 558 -14.49 -0.82 -34.21
N MET A 559 -13.85 0.30 -34.55
CA MET A 559 -13.89 1.53 -33.73
C MET A 559 -15.31 2.09 -33.56
N LEU A 560 -16.08 2.16 -34.65
CA LEU A 560 -17.46 2.62 -34.62
C LEU A 560 -18.38 1.63 -33.88
N THR A 561 -18.11 0.32 -33.96
CA THR A 561 -18.85 -0.69 -33.20
C THR A 561 -18.61 -0.52 -31.71
N GLU A 562 -17.36 -0.28 -31.29
CA GLU A 562 -17.04 -0.05 -29.88
C GLU A 562 -17.60 1.29 -29.37
N LEU A 563 -17.55 2.35 -30.18
CA LEU A 563 -18.22 3.61 -29.88
C LEU A 563 -19.75 3.43 -29.78
N SER A 564 -20.36 2.63 -30.66
CA SER A 564 -21.79 2.32 -30.65
C SER A 564 -22.20 1.58 -29.37
N LYS A 565 -21.40 0.59 -28.92
CA LYS A 565 -21.60 -0.07 -27.61
C LYS A 565 -21.47 0.92 -26.45
N GLN A 566 -20.42 1.74 -26.43
CA GLN A 566 -20.22 2.71 -25.35
C GLN A 566 -21.35 3.74 -25.28
N VAL A 567 -21.80 4.27 -26.42
CA VAL A 567 -22.92 5.21 -26.51
C VAL A 567 -24.23 4.55 -26.07
N SER A 568 -24.45 3.28 -26.41
CA SER A 568 -25.65 2.53 -25.98
C SER A 568 -25.64 2.27 -24.47
N SER A 569 -24.49 1.85 -23.91
CA SER A 569 -24.29 1.68 -22.47
C SER A 569 -24.46 3.00 -21.71
N ASP A 570 -23.83 4.09 -22.18
CA ASP A 570 -24.00 5.43 -21.64
C ASP A 570 -25.49 5.83 -21.64
N SER A 571 -26.25 5.52 -22.70
CA SER A 571 -27.68 5.81 -22.85
C SER A 571 -28.55 5.06 -21.83
N GLU A 572 -28.33 3.75 -21.66
CA GLU A 572 -29.06 2.89 -20.72
C GLU A 572 -28.90 3.37 -19.27
N THR A 573 -27.69 3.76 -18.88
CA THR A 573 -27.40 4.18 -17.50
C THR A 573 -27.64 5.68 -17.24
N PHE A 574 -27.73 6.51 -18.28
CA PHE A 574 -27.78 7.98 -18.15
C PHE A 574 -28.87 8.47 -17.20
N ARG A 575 -30.13 8.02 -17.36
CA ARG A 575 -31.25 8.51 -16.53
C ARG A 575 -31.07 8.17 -15.06
N GLN A 576 -30.70 6.92 -14.76
CA GLN A 576 -30.44 6.47 -13.38
C GLN A 576 -29.29 7.27 -12.76
N LYS A 577 -28.20 7.48 -13.51
CA LYS A 577 -27.04 8.26 -13.05
C LYS A 577 -27.33 9.77 -12.95
N THR A 578 -28.28 10.30 -13.73
CA THR A 578 -28.80 11.67 -13.56
C THR A 578 -29.52 11.83 -12.23
N ILE A 579 -30.37 10.86 -11.86
CA ILE A 579 -31.12 10.88 -10.60
C ILE A 579 -30.16 10.76 -9.40
N GLU A 580 -29.23 9.80 -9.42
CA GLU A 580 -28.20 9.66 -8.39
C GLU A 580 -27.34 10.92 -8.23
N TYR A 581 -26.90 11.50 -9.36
CA TYR A 581 -26.09 12.72 -9.32
C TYR A 581 -26.89 13.93 -8.80
N ARG A 582 -28.18 14.04 -9.13
CA ARG A 582 -29.08 15.03 -8.54
C ARG A 582 -29.19 14.84 -7.03
N GLU A 583 -29.45 13.62 -6.55
CA GLU A 583 -29.53 13.33 -5.11
C GLU A 583 -28.24 13.71 -4.37
N ILE A 584 -27.09 13.40 -4.97
CA ILE A 584 -25.76 13.82 -4.50
C ILE A 584 -25.68 15.34 -4.41
N VAL A 585 -25.97 16.07 -5.49
CA VAL A 585 -25.89 17.53 -5.51
C VAL A 585 -26.84 18.16 -4.49
N THR A 586 -28.07 17.65 -4.32
CA THR A 586 -29.03 18.17 -3.34
C THR A 586 -28.59 18.02 -1.88
N ARG A 587 -27.62 17.15 -1.59
CA ARG A 587 -27.09 16.89 -0.25
C ARG A 587 -25.73 17.54 0.01
N ASP A 588 -25.14 18.16 -1.00
CA ASP A 588 -23.81 18.79 -0.95
C ASP A 588 -23.97 20.34 -1.01
N PRO A 589 -23.73 21.06 0.10
CA PRO A 589 -23.95 22.51 0.18
C PRO A 589 -23.15 23.35 -0.81
N GLU A 590 -22.04 22.81 -1.34
CA GLU A 590 -21.19 23.51 -2.31
C GLU A 590 -21.61 23.21 -3.76
N LEU A 591 -22.12 22.01 -4.03
CA LEU A 591 -22.67 21.67 -5.35
C LEU A 591 -24.06 22.28 -5.58
N VAL A 592 -24.92 22.42 -4.56
CA VAL A 592 -26.22 23.15 -4.69
C VAL A 592 -26.02 24.56 -5.24
N LYS A 593 -24.90 25.22 -4.88
CA LYS A 593 -24.56 26.58 -5.32
C LYS A 593 -24.10 26.68 -6.78
N LYS A 594 -23.90 25.55 -7.49
CA LYS A 594 -23.38 25.51 -8.86
C LYS A 594 -24.47 25.17 -9.89
N PRO A 595 -24.44 25.78 -11.09
CA PRO A 595 -25.21 25.26 -12.22
C PRO A 595 -24.68 23.87 -12.60
N ILE A 596 -25.49 22.84 -12.38
CA ILE A 596 -25.18 21.46 -12.77
C ILE A 596 -25.27 21.36 -14.28
N THR A 597 -24.26 20.82 -14.99
CA THR A 597 -24.38 20.59 -16.44
C THR A 597 -24.75 19.14 -16.78
N ILE A 598 -25.33 18.94 -17.97
CA ILE A 598 -25.52 17.60 -18.54
C ILE A 598 -24.16 16.89 -18.69
N LEU A 599 -23.11 17.61 -19.06
CA LEU A 599 -21.74 17.09 -19.12
C LEU A 599 -21.23 16.54 -17.78
N ASP A 600 -21.53 17.18 -16.66
CA ASP A 600 -21.16 16.67 -15.33
C ASP A 600 -21.89 15.36 -15.00
N THR A 601 -23.13 15.23 -15.48
CA THR A 601 -23.87 13.96 -15.39
C THR A 601 -23.29 12.88 -16.30
N ILE A 602 -22.81 13.21 -17.51
CA ILE A 602 -22.09 12.25 -18.38
C ILE A 602 -20.78 11.80 -17.70
N ARG A 603 -20.06 12.73 -17.06
CA ARG A 603 -18.84 12.42 -16.29
C ARG A 603 -19.15 11.51 -15.09
N TYR A 604 -20.22 11.79 -14.35
CA TYR A 604 -20.69 10.94 -13.24
C TYR A 604 -21.16 9.56 -13.73
N ASN A 605 -21.88 9.50 -14.85
CA ASN A 605 -22.34 8.25 -15.49
C ASN A 605 -21.18 7.32 -15.88
N ARG A 606 -20.05 7.90 -16.32
CA ARG A 606 -18.79 7.19 -16.61
C ARG A 606 -17.95 6.89 -15.38
N GLY A 607 -18.26 7.52 -14.25
CA GLY A 607 -17.65 7.24 -12.95
C GLY A 607 -18.36 6.08 -12.25
N VAL A 608 -17.62 5.34 -11.42
CA VAL A 608 -18.24 4.32 -10.56
C VAL A 608 -18.56 4.92 -9.20
N PHE A 609 -19.77 4.70 -8.71
CA PHE A 609 -20.20 5.10 -7.36
C PHE A 609 -20.17 3.90 -6.41
N TYR A 610 -19.60 4.09 -5.21
CA TYR A 610 -19.65 3.13 -4.11
C TYR A 610 -20.14 3.85 -2.85
N ASP A 611 -21.14 3.29 -2.18
CA ASP A 611 -21.69 3.85 -0.94
C ASP A 611 -21.19 3.02 0.25
N LEU A 612 -19.96 3.29 0.72
CA LEU A 612 -19.28 2.46 1.72
C LEU A 612 -19.97 2.52 3.09
N ASP A 613 -20.79 3.55 3.32
CA ASP A 613 -21.54 3.75 4.56
C ASP A 613 -22.82 2.89 4.62
N ASN A 614 -23.40 2.57 3.46
CA ASN A 614 -24.74 1.96 3.35
C ASN A 614 -24.75 0.59 2.68
N ASP A 615 -23.84 0.30 1.75
CA ASP A 615 -23.76 -0.97 1.03
C ASP A 615 -22.99 -2.02 1.84
N LYS A 616 -23.73 -2.74 2.67
CA LYS A 616 -23.24 -3.86 3.51
C LYS A 616 -22.66 -5.05 2.74
N THR A 617 -22.74 -5.07 1.39
CA THR A 617 -22.07 -6.09 0.58
C THR A 617 -20.59 -5.79 0.35
N LEU A 618 -20.16 -4.57 0.66
CA LEU A 618 -18.80 -4.07 0.59
C LEU A 618 -18.09 -4.18 1.94
N THR A 619 -16.83 -4.56 1.92
CA THR A 619 -15.90 -4.39 3.05
C THR A 619 -14.69 -3.57 2.59
N VAL A 620 -14.12 -2.76 3.47
CA VAL A 620 -13.04 -1.83 3.12
C VAL A 620 -11.88 -2.01 4.08
N SER A 621 -10.67 -2.15 3.54
CA SER A 621 -9.42 -2.03 4.30
C SER A 621 -8.54 -0.93 3.70
N ILE A 622 -7.66 -0.34 4.52
CA ILE A 622 -6.68 0.63 4.06
C ILE A 622 -5.37 -0.11 3.76
N GLU A 623 -4.86 0.04 2.54
CA GLU A 623 -3.58 -0.48 2.07
C GLU A 623 -2.75 0.66 1.43
N GLY A 624 -1.53 0.35 0.99
CA GLY A 624 -0.66 1.29 0.27
C GLY A 624 0.63 1.66 1.00
N ALA A 625 1.48 2.42 0.30
CA ALA A 625 2.76 2.89 0.83
C ALA A 625 2.60 4.20 1.62
N ALA A 626 3.61 4.55 2.43
CA ALA A 626 3.68 5.78 3.26
C ALA A 626 3.66 7.14 2.48
N ALA A 627 3.30 7.13 1.21
CA ALA A 627 3.13 8.30 0.35
C ALA A 627 1.71 8.51 -0.17
N SER A 628 0.79 7.53 -0.01
CA SER A 628 -0.60 7.63 -0.46
C SER A 628 -1.50 6.57 0.18
N THR A 629 -2.60 7.01 0.81
CA THR A 629 -3.68 6.13 1.29
C THR A 629 -4.42 5.51 0.11
N VAL A 630 -4.52 4.19 0.09
CA VAL A 630 -5.33 3.41 -0.87
C VAL A 630 -6.36 2.59 -0.09
N TYR A 631 -7.59 2.53 -0.58
CA TYR A 631 -8.68 1.79 0.06
C TYR A 631 -8.98 0.56 -0.79
N LYS A 632 -8.69 -0.63 -0.27
CA LYS A 632 -9.07 -1.92 -0.87
C LYS A 632 -10.53 -2.18 -0.53
N ILE A 633 -11.40 -2.00 -1.52
CA ILE A 633 -12.83 -2.26 -1.42
C ILE A 633 -13.06 -3.67 -1.98
N THR A 634 -13.64 -4.54 -1.16
CA THR A 634 -14.01 -5.91 -1.53
C THR A 634 -15.53 -6.02 -1.57
N ARG A 635 -16.10 -6.42 -2.72
CA ARG A 635 -17.52 -6.75 -2.86
C ARG A 635 -17.69 -8.27 -2.85
N ASN A 636 -18.64 -8.77 -2.07
CA ASN A 636 -19.05 -10.17 -2.16
C ASN A 636 -19.98 -10.36 -3.38
N VAL A 637 -19.63 -11.30 -4.27
CA VAL A 637 -20.37 -11.61 -5.50
C VAL A 637 -20.68 -13.11 -5.59
N ALA A 638 -21.61 -13.47 -6.47
CA ALA A 638 -21.90 -14.88 -6.74
C ALA A 638 -20.64 -15.61 -7.25
N LYS A 639 -20.33 -16.77 -6.66
CA LYS A 639 -19.19 -17.60 -7.07
C LYS A 639 -19.38 -18.07 -8.51
N THR A 640 -18.36 -17.87 -9.34
CA THR A 640 -18.31 -18.37 -10.71
C THR A 640 -17.10 -19.29 -10.88
N LYS A 641 -16.97 -19.91 -12.06
CA LYS A 641 -15.76 -20.69 -12.39
C LYS A 641 -14.49 -19.84 -12.37
N ASP A 642 -14.62 -18.57 -12.76
CA ASP A 642 -13.50 -17.63 -12.90
C ASP A 642 -13.31 -16.75 -11.64
N ASN A 643 -14.29 -16.73 -10.73
CA ASN A 643 -14.21 -16.17 -9.38
C ASN A 643 -14.73 -17.20 -8.34
N PRO A 644 -13.94 -18.23 -8.00
CA PRO A 644 -14.35 -19.29 -7.08
C PRO A 644 -14.47 -18.80 -5.63
N ASP A 645 -13.84 -17.68 -5.28
CA ASP A 645 -13.90 -17.07 -3.95
C ASP A 645 -15.19 -16.29 -3.75
N GLY A 646 -15.79 -15.77 -4.83
CA GLY A 646 -16.99 -14.92 -4.78
C GLY A 646 -16.67 -13.52 -4.27
N LYS A 647 -15.49 -12.99 -4.61
CA LYS A 647 -15.01 -11.67 -4.17
C LYS A 647 -14.50 -10.85 -5.34
N GLU A 648 -15.02 -9.65 -5.53
CA GLU A 648 -14.42 -8.63 -6.41
C GLU A 648 -13.58 -7.70 -5.53
N VAL A 649 -12.32 -7.44 -5.92
CA VAL A 649 -11.41 -6.57 -5.17
C VAL A 649 -10.96 -5.43 -6.07
N VAL A 650 -11.19 -4.20 -5.62
CA VAL A 650 -10.79 -2.96 -6.30
C VAL A 650 -10.09 -2.02 -5.32
N TYR A 651 -9.21 -1.17 -5.84
CA TYR A 651 -8.33 -0.29 -5.08
C TYR A 651 -8.65 1.17 -5.39
N PHE A 652 -9.25 1.88 -4.45
CA PHE A 652 -9.55 3.31 -4.57
C PHE A 652 -8.40 4.17 -4.04
N ARG A 653 -7.87 5.08 -4.85
CA ARG A 653 -6.95 6.16 -4.43
C ARG A 653 -7.66 7.50 -4.62
N LYS A 654 -7.76 8.31 -3.55
CA LYS A 654 -8.30 9.69 -3.61
C LYS A 654 -7.55 10.51 -4.67
N LYS A 655 -8.23 11.48 -5.31
CA LYS A 655 -7.58 12.35 -6.29
C LYS A 655 -6.37 13.07 -5.68
N ASP A 656 -5.26 13.00 -6.41
CA ASP A 656 -3.94 13.48 -6.00
C ASP A 656 -3.35 14.36 -7.11
N ASN A 657 -2.76 15.50 -6.77
CA ASN A 657 -2.27 16.52 -7.72
C ASN A 657 -0.76 16.74 -7.56
N VAL A 658 -0.10 17.25 -8.60
CA VAL A 658 1.26 17.80 -8.46
C VAL A 658 1.19 19.03 -7.53
N PRO A 659 1.96 19.09 -6.43
CA PRO A 659 1.91 20.23 -5.51
C PRO A 659 2.30 21.57 -6.15
N PRO A 660 1.88 22.72 -5.56
CA PRO A 660 2.07 24.05 -6.16
C PRO A 660 3.52 24.38 -6.55
N GLU A 661 3.71 25.18 -7.60
CA GLU A 661 5.05 25.63 -8.02
C GLU A 661 5.63 26.62 -7.02
N ASN A 662 4.79 27.52 -6.50
CA ASN A 662 5.17 28.44 -5.43
C ASN A 662 5.46 27.64 -4.14
N ASN A 663 6.63 27.90 -3.56
CA ASN A 663 7.06 27.25 -2.32
C ASN A 663 6.17 27.63 -1.13
N GLN A 664 5.68 28.87 -1.07
CA GLN A 664 4.80 29.32 0.01
C GLN A 664 3.46 28.61 -0.07
N GLU A 665 2.83 28.56 -1.25
CA GLU A 665 1.57 27.84 -1.46
C GLU A 665 1.68 26.34 -1.12
N LEU A 666 2.79 25.67 -1.47
CA LEU A 666 3.04 24.28 -1.07
C LEU A 666 3.14 24.15 0.46
N VAL A 667 3.82 25.08 1.12
CA VAL A 667 4.02 25.06 2.58
C VAL A 667 2.70 25.29 3.31
N GLU A 668 1.86 26.24 2.88
CA GLU A 668 0.52 26.45 3.45
C GLU A 668 -0.44 25.29 3.13
N ASP A 669 -0.41 24.74 1.91
CA ASP A 669 -1.16 23.54 1.52
C ASP A 669 -0.86 22.35 2.43
N VAL A 670 0.41 22.14 2.79
CA VAL A 670 0.78 21.09 3.77
C VAL A 670 0.39 21.48 5.20
N LEU A 671 0.68 22.70 5.66
CA LEU A 671 0.39 23.14 7.05
C LEU A 671 -1.11 23.16 7.37
N SER A 672 -1.97 23.45 6.39
CA SER A 672 -3.43 23.52 6.55
C SER A 672 -4.08 22.16 6.82
N ARG A 673 -3.40 21.05 6.50
CA ARG A 673 -3.91 19.67 6.67
C ARG A 673 -3.82 19.14 8.10
N TYR A 674 -3.17 19.88 9.00
CA TYR A 674 -2.78 19.39 10.33
C TYR A 674 -3.19 20.37 11.44
N GLU A 675 -3.77 19.82 12.50
CA GLU A 675 -4.15 20.58 13.71
C GLU A 675 -2.95 20.69 14.65
N ILE A 676 -2.15 21.74 14.42
CA ILE A 676 -0.94 22.08 15.15
C ILE A 676 -1.03 23.55 15.56
N SER A 677 -0.47 23.91 16.72
CA SER A 677 -0.50 25.27 17.25
C SER A 677 0.14 26.29 16.31
N GLU A 678 -0.40 27.52 16.28
CA GLU A 678 0.10 28.58 15.37
C GLU A 678 1.57 28.98 15.63
N GLU A 679 2.07 28.83 16.86
CA GLU A 679 3.50 29.04 17.15
C GLU A 679 4.37 28.02 16.40
N VAL A 680 4.02 26.73 16.48
CA VAL A 680 4.72 25.64 15.80
C VAL A 680 4.53 25.77 14.28
N LYS A 681 3.33 26.06 13.79
CA LYS A 681 3.06 26.30 12.36
C LYS A 681 3.88 27.48 11.81
N SER A 682 3.99 28.59 12.54
CA SER A 682 4.79 29.75 12.10
C SER A 682 6.27 29.41 11.96
N LYS A 683 6.83 28.65 12.91
CA LYS A 683 8.23 28.19 12.84
C LYS A 683 8.46 27.18 11.71
N LEU A 684 7.55 26.20 11.56
CA LEU A 684 7.60 25.23 10.45
C LEU A 684 7.48 25.92 9.09
N ARG A 685 6.59 26.91 8.95
CA ARG A 685 6.41 27.74 7.75
C ARG A 685 7.71 28.41 7.33
N GLU A 686 8.39 29.08 8.25
CA GLU A 686 9.66 29.75 7.99
C GLU A 686 10.74 28.74 7.55
N GLY A 687 10.93 27.66 8.33
CA GLY A 687 11.98 26.68 8.06
C GLY A 687 11.73 25.82 6.81
N PHE A 688 10.48 25.49 6.48
CA PHE A 688 10.15 24.81 5.23
C PHE A 688 10.39 25.70 4.01
N ASN A 689 10.08 27.00 4.10
CA ASN A 689 10.44 27.95 3.04
C ASN A 689 11.98 28.06 2.89
N SER A 690 12.74 28.04 3.99
CA SER A 690 14.21 27.97 3.95
C SER A 690 14.73 26.68 3.30
N ILE A 691 14.18 25.52 3.67
CA ILE A 691 14.46 24.20 3.08
C ILE A 691 14.16 24.14 1.58
N LEU A 692 13.10 24.83 1.12
CA LEU A 692 12.75 24.91 -0.29
C LEU A 692 13.57 25.95 -1.07
N GLY A 693 13.99 27.04 -0.41
CA GLY A 693 14.82 28.08 -1.00
C GLY A 693 16.29 27.69 -1.19
N ASN A 694 16.78 26.68 -0.46
CA ASN A 694 18.18 26.26 -0.49
C ASN A 694 18.35 24.75 -0.69
N ALA A 695 18.94 24.37 -1.83
CA ALA A 695 19.08 22.97 -2.25
C ALA A 695 19.97 22.11 -1.34
N GLU A 696 21.03 22.66 -0.74
CA GLU A 696 21.91 21.89 0.17
C GLU A 696 21.27 21.74 1.56
N ILE A 697 20.61 22.78 2.08
CA ILE A 697 19.78 22.70 3.30
C ILE A 697 18.71 21.61 3.14
N GLY A 698 17.95 21.65 2.05
CA GLY A 698 16.92 20.64 1.80
C GLY A 698 17.50 19.24 1.63
N LYS A 699 18.66 19.09 0.99
CA LYS A 699 19.35 17.79 0.85
C LYS A 699 19.78 17.23 2.21
N MET A 700 20.34 18.04 3.10
CA MET A 700 20.68 17.61 4.48
C MET A 700 19.42 17.16 5.24
N PHE A 701 18.35 17.94 5.16
CA PHE A 701 17.07 17.65 5.82
C PHE A 701 16.42 16.35 5.29
N PHE A 702 16.23 16.22 3.97
CA PHE A 702 15.61 15.06 3.37
C PHE A 702 16.45 13.78 3.54
N MET A 703 17.78 13.87 3.58
CA MET A 703 18.64 12.71 3.88
C MET A 703 18.41 12.17 5.29
N ARG A 704 18.27 13.05 6.31
CA ARG A 704 18.00 12.63 7.70
C ARG A 704 16.57 12.09 7.87
N LEU A 705 15.57 12.71 7.23
CA LEU A 705 14.19 12.21 7.29
C LEU A 705 14.02 10.87 6.57
N LYS A 706 14.77 10.60 5.50
CA LYS A 706 14.65 9.34 4.74
C LYS A 706 14.93 8.09 5.58
N SER A 707 15.82 8.15 6.58
CA SER A 707 16.10 7.00 7.46
C SER A 707 15.02 6.71 8.50
N ILE A 708 14.12 7.67 8.77
CA ILE A 708 13.07 7.55 9.80
C ILE A 708 11.64 7.63 9.22
N LYS A 709 11.48 7.90 7.91
CA LYS A 709 10.16 8.08 7.27
C LYS A 709 9.19 6.90 7.45
N ASN A 710 9.71 5.69 7.63
CA ASN A 710 8.92 4.46 7.79
C ASN A 710 8.79 4.00 9.26
N THR A 711 9.11 4.87 10.22
CA THR A 711 9.02 4.56 11.65
C THR A 711 7.58 4.18 12.05
N PRO A 712 7.34 3.12 12.86
CA PRO A 712 6.01 2.74 13.36
C PRO A 712 5.36 3.78 14.28
N LYS A 713 4.04 3.71 14.44
CA LYS A 713 3.25 4.71 15.20
C LYS A 713 3.73 4.88 16.65
N GLU A 714 4.08 3.79 17.34
CA GLU A 714 4.56 3.88 18.73
C GLU A 714 5.83 4.72 18.90
N TYR A 715 6.66 4.83 17.85
CA TYR A 715 7.93 5.58 17.86
C TYR A 715 7.81 6.97 17.20
N PHE A 716 6.61 7.45 16.87
CA PHE A 716 6.44 8.79 16.27
C PHE A 716 7.01 9.89 17.18
N SER A 717 6.92 9.74 18.51
CA SER A 717 7.50 10.72 19.44
C SER A 717 9.01 10.88 19.28
N ASP A 718 9.73 9.78 19.06
CA ASP A 718 11.19 9.79 18.84
C ASP A 718 11.52 10.23 17.41
N ALA A 719 10.70 9.82 16.43
CA ALA A 719 10.81 10.27 15.06
C ALA A 719 10.67 11.81 14.95
N VAL A 720 9.76 12.42 15.71
CA VAL A 720 9.66 13.89 15.81
C VAL A 720 10.93 14.49 16.40
N VAL A 721 11.52 13.92 17.46
CA VAL A 721 12.76 14.46 18.04
C VAL A 721 13.88 14.46 16.99
N VAL A 722 14.02 13.38 16.22
CA VAL A 722 15.03 13.30 15.14
C VAL A 722 14.69 14.23 13.97
N ALA A 723 13.42 14.33 13.56
CA ALA A 723 12.96 15.24 12.51
C ALA A 723 13.16 16.72 12.89
N THR A 724 12.88 17.05 14.14
CA THR A 724 13.07 18.38 14.74
C THR A 724 14.55 18.71 14.82
N GLY A 725 15.40 17.79 15.30
CA GLY A 725 16.86 17.96 15.28
C GLY A 725 17.43 18.09 13.87
N ALA A 726 16.83 17.43 12.86
CA ALA A 726 17.18 17.62 11.45
C ALA A 726 16.71 18.98 10.92
N PHE A 727 15.52 19.45 11.30
CA PHE A 727 14.96 20.75 10.95
C PHE A 727 15.80 21.90 11.53
N ILE A 728 16.09 21.87 12.83
CA ILE A 728 16.91 22.87 13.52
C ILE A 728 18.31 22.91 12.89
N ALA A 729 18.96 21.75 12.70
CA ALA A 729 20.31 21.69 12.11
C ALA A 729 20.37 22.12 10.63
N ALA A 730 19.24 22.10 9.91
CA ALA A 730 19.15 22.55 8.53
C ALA A 730 18.83 24.05 8.43
N THR A 731 17.99 24.58 9.31
CA THR A 731 17.39 25.92 9.20
C THR A 731 17.91 26.94 10.21
N SER A 732 18.54 26.48 11.30
CA SER A 732 18.87 27.25 12.51
C SER A 732 17.66 27.83 13.27
N ILE A 733 16.44 27.41 12.94
CA ILE A 733 15.20 27.85 13.62
C ILE A 733 14.91 26.89 14.77
N ASP A 734 14.92 27.41 16.00
CA ASP A 734 14.58 26.64 17.19
C ASP A 734 13.06 26.44 17.33
N ILE A 735 12.65 25.18 17.51
CA ILE A 735 11.25 24.78 17.57
C ILE A 735 11.05 23.67 18.60
N ALA A 736 10.20 23.95 19.59
CA ALA A 736 9.74 22.99 20.58
C ALA A 736 8.33 22.53 20.19
N ILE A 737 8.15 21.22 20.02
CA ILE A 737 6.87 20.64 19.62
C ILE A 737 6.21 20.01 20.86
N PRO A 738 5.03 20.50 21.31
CA PRO A 738 4.33 19.96 22.47
C PRO A 738 4.06 18.46 22.33
N ASN A 739 4.10 17.71 23.44
CA ASN A 739 3.91 16.25 23.40
C ASN A 739 2.60 15.81 22.72
N GLN A 740 1.53 16.58 22.90
CA GLN A 740 0.22 16.33 22.28
C GLN A 740 0.20 16.53 20.75
N GLU A 741 1.12 17.36 20.22
CA GLU A 741 1.21 17.72 18.79
C GLU A 741 2.23 16.86 18.02
N LYS A 742 2.95 15.95 18.70
CA LYS A 742 4.00 15.13 18.08
C LYS A 742 3.46 14.19 16.99
N GLU A 743 2.26 13.60 17.14
CA GLU A 743 1.74 12.70 16.11
C GLU A 743 1.49 13.46 14.80
N GLU A 744 0.83 14.61 14.89
CA GLU A 744 0.51 15.46 13.74
C GLU A 744 1.77 16.10 13.15
N ALA A 745 2.70 16.57 13.98
CA ALA A 745 3.96 17.12 13.50
C ALA A 745 4.81 16.09 12.75
N TRP A 746 4.82 14.83 13.18
CA TRP A 746 5.49 13.76 12.43
C TRP A 746 4.85 13.55 11.05
N ARG A 747 3.52 13.39 11.02
CA ARG A 747 2.76 13.22 9.78
C ARG A 747 2.99 14.39 8.82
N LEU A 748 3.01 15.62 9.34
CA LEU A 748 3.30 16.84 8.62
C LEU A 748 4.71 16.84 8.03
N PHE A 749 5.75 16.48 8.80
CA PHE A 749 7.11 16.37 8.26
C PHE A 749 7.16 15.35 7.12
N VAL A 750 6.51 14.19 7.27
CA VAL A 750 6.44 13.16 6.24
C VAL A 750 5.70 13.65 4.99
N ASP A 751 4.54 14.29 5.14
CA ASP A 751 3.75 14.82 4.03
C ASP A 751 4.45 15.97 3.30
N PHE A 752 5.14 16.86 4.02
CA PHE A 752 6.02 17.86 3.41
C PHE A 752 7.10 17.18 2.55
N THR A 753 7.79 16.15 3.05
CA THR A 753 8.76 15.42 2.20
C THR A 753 8.09 14.74 0.99
N ASN A 754 6.89 14.18 1.16
CA ASN A 754 6.11 13.57 0.08
C ASN A 754 5.76 14.59 -0.99
N ALA A 755 5.20 15.74 -0.62
CA ALA A 755 4.84 16.81 -1.52
C ALA A 755 6.06 17.33 -2.31
N VAL A 756 7.18 17.57 -1.64
CA VAL A 756 8.40 18.04 -2.31
C VAL A 756 9.00 16.98 -3.24
N THR A 757 9.01 15.70 -2.85
CA THR A 757 9.45 14.60 -3.72
C THR A 757 8.54 14.43 -4.91
N LYS A 758 7.21 14.42 -4.71
CA LYS A 758 6.17 14.32 -5.75
C LYS A 758 6.28 15.44 -6.78
N ARG A 759 6.39 16.70 -6.32
CA ARG A 759 6.61 17.86 -7.19
C ARG A 759 7.88 17.68 -8.03
N LYS A 760 9.00 17.30 -7.40
CA LYS A 760 10.27 17.05 -8.12
C LYS A 760 10.13 15.94 -9.17
N MET A 761 9.58 14.78 -8.79
CA MET A 761 9.37 13.64 -9.69
C MET A 761 8.44 13.95 -10.87
N ALA A 762 7.51 14.90 -10.73
CA ALA A 762 6.61 15.34 -11.79
C ALA A 762 7.23 16.38 -12.75
N THR A 763 8.15 17.23 -12.27
CA THR A 763 8.57 18.48 -12.96
C THR A 763 10.04 18.56 -13.37
N MET A 764 10.93 17.78 -12.75
CA MET A 764 12.38 17.95 -12.91
C MET A 764 12.90 17.47 -14.28
N LYS A 765 14.17 17.78 -14.61
CA LYS A 765 14.78 17.29 -15.85
C LYS A 765 14.81 15.75 -15.89
N GLY A 766 14.23 15.17 -16.93
CA GLY A 766 14.07 13.72 -17.09
C GLY A 766 12.80 13.14 -16.44
N SER A 767 11.95 13.99 -15.86
CA SER A 767 10.59 13.63 -15.44
C SER A 767 9.60 13.65 -16.64
N PRO A 768 8.31 13.33 -16.44
CA PRO A 768 7.31 13.47 -17.49
C PRO A 768 6.97 14.95 -17.81
N TYR A 769 7.47 15.93 -17.01
CA TYR A 769 7.14 17.36 -17.09
C TYR A 769 5.62 17.62 -17.02
N ILE A 770 5.02 17.18 -15.93
CA ILE A 770 3.62 17.42 -15.57
C ILE A 770 3.57 18.76 -14.81
N ASP A 771 2.67 19.65 -15.21
CA ASP A 771 2.55 20.97 -14.58
C ASP A 771 1.97 20.90 -13.16
N CYS A 772 2.39 21.84 -12.31
CA CYS A 772 1.88 21.97 -10.95
C CYS A 772 0.35 22.19 -10.94
N GLY A 773 -0.34 21.61 -9.95
CA GLY A 773 -1.80 21.60 -9.86
C GLY A 773 -2.50 20.57 -10.77
N LYS A 774 -1.80 19.90 -11.70
CA LYS A 774 -2.40 18.84 -12.53
C LYS A 774 -2.62 17.56 -11.73
N ASN A 775 -3.68 16.84 -12.06
CA ASN A 775 -3.97 15.56 -11.42
C ASN A 775 -2.97 14.47 -11.85
N LEU A 776 -2.46 13.74 -10.87
CA LEU A 776 -1.56 12.61 -11.01
C LEU A 776 -2.34 11.29 -11.06
N SER A 777 -3.28 11.09 -10.15
CA SER A 777 -4.05 9.84 -10.02
C SER A 777 -4.84 9.46 -11.28
N ASP A 778 -5.42 10.44 -11.98
CA ASP A 778 -6.25 10.26 -13.18
C ASP A 778 -5.43 9.72 -14.38
N ARG A 779 -4.10 9.81 -14.33
CA ARG A 779 -3.22 9.22 -15.34
C ARG A 779 -3.30 7.70 -15.36
N ASN A 780 -3.68 7.06 -14.26
CA ASN A 780 -4.04 5.63 -14.28
C ASN A 780 -5.22 5.36 -15.21
N VAL A 781 -6.26 6.20 -15.17
CA VAL A 781 -7.44 6.09 -16.05
C VAL A 781 -7.03 6.36 -17.50
N ALA A 782 -6.25 7.41 -17.77
CA ALA A 782 -5.75 7.70 -19.11
C ALA A 782 -4.89 6.55 -19.70
N THR A 783 -3.99 5.98 -18.90
CA THR A 783 -3.17 4.81 -19.28
C THR A 783 -4.06 3.58 -19.52
N SER A 784 -5.02 3.30 -18.64
CA SER A 784 -5.97 2.20 -18.80
C SER A 784 -6.79 2.33 -20.10
N ARG A 785 -7.33 3.52 -20.38
CA ARG A 785 -8.09 3.78 -21.62
C ARG A 785 -7.22 3.56 -22.87
N LEU A 786 -5.99 4.12 -22.90
CA LEU A 786 -5.08 3.97 -24.03
C LEU A 786 -4.64 2.50 -24.23
N ALA A 787 -4.46 1.75 -23.14
CA ALA A 787 -4.19 0.30 -23.20
C ALA A 787 -5.34 -0.48 -23.84
N THR A 788 -6.58 -0.12 -23.54
CA THR A 788 -7.79 -0.69 -24.17
C THR A 788 -7.82 -0.40 -25.67
N LEU A 789 -7.56 0.85 -26.11
CA LEU A 789 -7.48 1.20 -27.55
C LEU A 789 -6.45 0.34 -28.31
N LEU A 790 -5.32 0.04 -27.66
CA LEU A 790 -4.25 -0.76 -28.23
C LEU A 790 -4.46 -2.28 -28.08
N GLY A 791 -5.56 -2.74 -27.49
CA GLY A 791 -5.85 -4.16 -27.29
C GLY A 791 -4.99 -4.84 -26.21
N ILE A 792 -4.40 -4.06 -25.29
CA ILE A 792 -3.51 -4.55 -24.23
C ILE A 792 -4.04 -4.27 -22.81
N SER A 793 -5.36 -4.15 -22.65
CA SER A 793 -6.02 -4.03 -21.33
C SER A 793 -5.70 -5.20 -20.37
N SER A 794 -5.35 -6.38 -20.90
CA SER A 794 -4.83 -7.48 -20.07
C SER A 794 -3.48 -7.19 -19.40
N ILE A 795 -2.74 -6.16 -19.84
CA ILE A 795 -1.40 -5.80 -19.34
C ILE A 795 -1.45 -4.66 -18.33
N VAL A 796 -2.43 -3.77 -18.40
CA VAL A 796 -2.57 -2.64 -17.47
C VAL A 796 -3.70 -2.95 -16.50
N CYS A 797 -3.57 -2.56 -15.22
CA CYS A 797 -4.69 -2.68 -14.30
C CYS A 797 -5.78 -1.68 -14.69
N GLU A 798 -6.96 -2.20 -15.02
CA GLU A 798 -8.10 -1.39 -15.42
C GLU A 798 -8.39 -0.34 -14.36
N SER A 799 -8.48 0.91 -14.78
CA SER A 799 -8.62 2.06 -13.89
C SER A 799 -9.75 2.97 -14.34
N ARG A 800 -10.63 3.37 -13.41
CA ARG A 800 -11.80 4.22 -13.65
C ARG A 800 -11.90 5.31 -12.60
N THR A 801 -12.37 6.49 -12.98
CA THR A 801 -12.74 7.53 -12.01
C THR A 801 -13.92 7.05 -11.18
N ALA A 802 -13.90 7.38 -9.89
CA ALA A 802 -14.91 6.95 -8.95
C ALA A 802 -15.21 8.05 -7.92
N THR A 803 -16.44 8.06 -7.45
CA THR A 803 -16.85 8.82 -6.27
C THR A 803 -17.30 7.81 -5.23
N ILE A 804 -16.65 7.79 -4.08
CA ILE A 804 -17.06 6.95 -2.95
C ILE A 804 -17.77 7.82 -1.91
N ARG A 805 -18.86 7.36 -1.32
CA ARG A 805 -19.34 7.89 -0.04
C ARG A 805 -18.65 7.12 1.07
N MET A 806 -18.05 7.84 2.02
CA MET A 806 -17.34 7.29 3.15
C MET A 806 -17.41 8.29 4.31
N ASN A 807 -17.88 7.85 5.47
CA ASN A 807 -18.14 8.66 6.66
C ASN A 807 -19.02 9.89 6.34
N GLY A 808 -20.10 9.69 5.58
CA GLY A 808 -21.04 10.73 5.15
C GLY A 808 -20.52 11.66 4.04
N LYS A 809 -19.22 11.66 3.75
CA LYS A 809 -18.59 12.56 2.78
C LYS A 809 -18.38 11.88 1.43
N LEU A 810 -18.48 12.65 0.36
CA LEU A 810 -18.17 12.20 -1.00
C LEU A 810 -16.70 12.47 -1.31
N VAL A 811 -15.97 11.42 -1.67
CA VAL A 811 -14.55 11.49 -2.01
C VAL A 811 -14.36 11.03 -3.45
N THR A 812 -13.90 11.94 -4.30
CA THR A 812 -13.55 11.63 -5.69
C THR A 812 -12.12 11.12 -5.77
N GLY A 813 -11.91 10.08 -6.57
CA GLY A 813 -10.63 9.41 -6.78
C GLY A 813 -10.70 8.50 -8.00
N ASN A 814 -9.81 7.51 -8.04
CA ASN A 814 -9.82 6.47 -9.07
C ASN A 814 -9.78 5.09 -8.43
N LEU A 815 -10.59 4.20 -8.96
CA LEU A 815 -10.49 2.76 -8.74
C LEU A 815 -9.49 2.16 -9.71
N MET A 816 -8.76 1.16 -9.23
CA MET A 816 -7.91 0.28 -10.02
C MET A 816 -8.30 -1.17 -9.68
N GLU A 817 -8.40 -2.06 -10.66
CA GLU A 817 -8.65 -3.47 -10.42
C GLU A 817 -7.50 -4.13 -9.62
N ASN A 818 -7.76 -5.29 -9.02
CA ASN A 818 -6.69 -6.10 -8.47
C ASN A 818 -5.78 -6.68 -9.56
N SER A 819 -4.48 -6.36 -9.49
CA SER A 819 -3.43 -6.89 -10.36
C SER A 819 -3.29 -8.43 -10.38
N GLY A 820 -3.76 -9.14 -9.34
CA GLY A 820 -3.81 -10.61 -9.26
C GLY A 820 -2.45 -11.35 -9.25
N GLY A 821 -1.33 -10.62 -9.25
CA GLY A 821 0.02 -11.19 -9.34
C GLY A 821 0.96 -10.71 -8.23
N ILE A 822 2.22 -11.16 -8.29
CA ILE A 822 3.28 -10.80 -7.35
C ILE A 822 4.30 -9.85 -7.99
N SER A 823 4.95 -8.98 -7.22
CA SER A 823 6.06 -8.16 -7.75
C SER A 823 7.16 -9.05 -8.34
N THR A 824 7.61 -8.70 -9.55
CA THR A 824 8.72 -9.38 -10.24
C THR A 824 10.09 -9.12 -9.61
N LEU A 825 10.18 -8.20 -8.63
CA LEU A 825 11.36 -7.97 -7.81
C LEU A 825 11.46 -8.93 -6.60
N ASN A 826 10.32 -9.24 -5.97
CA ASN A 826 10.28 -9.87 -4.63
C ASN A 826 10.39 -11.41 -4.65
N GLY A 827 10.80 -11.99 -5.78
CA GLY A 827 10.95 -13.43 -5.94
C GLY A 827 12.21 -14.00 -5.26
N LYS A 828 12.14 -14.37 -3.98
CA LYS A 828 13.09 -15.35 -3.38
C LYS A 828 13.11 -16.69 -4.16
N LYS A 829 12.09 -16.96 -4.98
CA LYS A 829 12.01 -18.12 -5.88
C LYS A 829 12.39 -17.75 -7.32
N PRO A 830 13.38 -18.41 -7.94
CA PRO A 830 13.68 -18.25 -9.35
C PRO A 830 12.52 -18.74 -10.25
N ALA A 831 11.86 -17.83 -10.95
CA ALA A 831 10.85 -18.12 -11.97
C ALA A 831 11.40 -18.01 -13.42
N THR A 832 10.69 -18.59 -14.38
CA THR A 832 10.90 -18.40 -15.84
C THR A 832 9.80 -17.51 -16.45
N TYR A 833 9.93 -17.09 -17.70
CA TYR A 833 8.85 -16.41 -18.45
C TYR A 833 8.22 -17.32 -19.51
N SER A 834 6.91 -17.23 -19.69
CA SER A 834 6.18 -17.78 -20.84
C SER A 834 6.41 -16.94 -22.11
N ASP A 835 5.98 -17.44 -23.27
CA ASP A 835 5.99 -16.64 -24.51
C ASP A 835 5.02 -15.43 -24.46
N LYS A 836 3.91 -15.54 -23.72
CA LYS A 836 2.92 -14.49 -23.50
C LYS A 836 3.45 -13.39 -22.56
N ALA A 837 4.10 -13.75 -21.44
CA ALA A 837 4.73 -12.75 -20.57
C ALA A 837 5.88 -12.02 -21.31
N ILE A 838 6.62 -12.75 -22.16
CA ILE A 838 7.61 -12.19 -23.10
C ILE A 838 6.99 -11.17 -24.06
N GLU A 839 5.86 -11.49 -24.68
CA GLU A 839 5.11 -10.58 -25.56
C GLU A 839 4.65 -9.32 -24.82
N GLN A 840 4.06 -9.50 -23.64
CA GLN A 840 3.52 -8.42 -22.84
C GLN A 840 4.61 -7.47 -22.33
N ILE A 841 5.82 -7.96 -22.03
CA ILE A 841 6.96 -7.09 -21.65
C ILE A 841 7.41 -6.20 -22.81
N PHE A 842 7.43 -6.69 -24.06
CA PHE A 842 7.71 -5.84 -25.22
C PHE A 842 6.60 -4.80 -25.47
N GLN A 843 5.34 -5.22 -25.35
CA GLN A 843 4.19 -4.32 -25.47
C GLN A 843 4.24 -3.23 -24.40
N MET A 844 4.49 -3.58 -23.13
CA MET A 844 4.69 -2.66 -22.01
C MET A 844 5.79 -1.64 -22.29
N GLN A 845 6.97 -2.06 -22.77
CA GLN A 845 8.07 -1.12 -23.04
C GLN A 845 7.70 -0.05 -24.09
N VAL A 846 7.07 -0.47 -25.19
CA VAL A 846 6.67 0.45 -26.26
C VAL A 846 5.49 1.32 -25.83
N PHE A 847 4.59 0.76 -25.03
CA PHE A 847 3.44 1.45 -24.46
C PHE A 847 3.85 2.51 -23.42
N ASP A 848 4.76 2.17 -22.49
CA ASP A 848 5.33 3.11 -21.52
C ASP A 848 6.05 4.26 -22.24
N PHE A 849 6.78 3.99 -23.32
CA PHE A 849 7.39 5.03 -24.16
C PHE A 849 6.35 5.96 -24.79
N ILE A 850 5.25 5.43 -25.34
CA ILE A 850 4.15 6.25 -25.89
C ILE A 850 3.52 7.11 -24.79
N CYS A 851 3.22 6.49 -23.64
CA CYS A 851 2.68 7.19 -22.48
C CYS A 851 3.67 8.19 -21.87
N GLY A 852 4.99 8.05 -22.10
CA GLY A 852 6.01 8.81 -21.38
C GLY A 852 6.08 8.44 -19.90
N GLN A 853 5.78 7.18 -19.54
CA GLN A 853 5.81 6.67 -18.17
C GLN A 853 7.25 6.61 -17.67
N THR A 854 7.65 7.52 -16.79
CA THR A 854 9.04 7.66 -16.36
C THR A 854 9.41 6.83 -15.13
N ASP A 855 8.47 6.21 -14.41
CA ASP A 855 8.76 5.46 -13.17
C ASP A 855 8.45 3.95 -13.26
N ARG A 856 8.44 3.34 -14.47
CA ARG A 856 8.31 1.87 -14.58
C ARG A 856 9.54 1.16 -14.01
N HIS A 857 9.41 0.61 -12.80
CA HIS A 857 10.33 -0.36 -12.19
C HIS A 857 9.61 -1.65 -11.80
N PHE A 858 10.35 -2.69 -11.38
CA PHE A 858 9.85 -4.02 -11.00
C PHE A 858 8.89 -4.07 -9.78
N GLY A 859 8.67 -2.93 -9.12
CA GLY A 859 7.63 -2.75 -8.12
C GLY A 859 6.29 -2.33 -8.73
N ASN A 860 6.33 -1.63 -9.87
CA ASN A 860 5.18 -1.02 -10.52
C ASN A 860 4.63 -1.91 -11.66
N PHE A 861 4.96 -3.21 -11.63
CA PHE A 861 4.23 -4.25 -12.34
C PHE A 861 4.40 -5.61 -11.66
N HIS A 862 3.32 -6.39 -11.66
CA HIS A 862 3.25 -7.72 -11.09
C HIS A 862 3.29 -8.78 -12.20
N GLY A 863 3.78 -9.98 -11.87
CA GLY A 863 3.70 -11.16 -12.71
C GLY A 863 2.72 -12.17 -12.12
N ILE A 864 1.86 -12.75 -12.96
CA ILE A 864 1.00 -13.89 -12.60
C ILE A 864 1.86 -15.14 -12.71
N LEU A 865 2.08 -15.84 -11.59
CA LEU A 865 3.01 -16.97 -11.47
C LEU A 865 2.24 -18.30 -11.40
N GLU A 866 2.38 -19.12 -12.43
CA GLU A 866 1.80 -20.47 -12.50
C GLU A 866 2.94 -21.49 -12.67
N ASN A 867 2.99 -22.54 -11.85
CA ASN A 867 3.97 -23.64 -11.98
C ASN A 867 5.45 -23.21 -12.08
N GLY A 868 5.83 -22.08 -11.46
CA GLY A 868 7.20 -21.52 -11.52
C GLY A 868 7.51 -20.72 -12.79
N GLN A 869 6.51 -20.41 -13.60
CA GLN A 869 6.60 -19.58 -14.79
C GLN A 869 5.65 -18.37 -14.68
N PHE A 870 6.16 -17.18 -14.99
CA PHE A 870 5.30 -16.02 -15.19
C PHE A 870 4.55 -16.19 -16.51
N THR A 871 3.23 -16.35 -16.43
CA THR A 871 2.35 -16.53 -17.58
C THR A 871 1.89 -15.21 -18.16
N GLN A 872 1.74 -14.19 -17.31
CA GLN A 872 1.31 -12.83 -17.68
C GLN A 872 1.98 -11.77 -16.79
N ILE A 873 1.91 -10.50 -17.20
CA ILE A 873 2.23 -9.33 -16.37
C ILE A 873 1.05 -8.34 -16.29
N LYS A 874 0.94 -7.62 -15.16
CA LYS A 874 -0.03 -6.55 -14.90
C LYS A 874 0.67 -5.30 -14.34
N CYS A 875 0.61 -4.20 -15.06
CA CYS A 875 1.17 -2.89 -14.71
C CYS A 875 0.25 -2.12 -13.77
N ILE A 876 0.86 -1.49 -12.77
CA ILE A 876 0.20 -0.61 -11.78
C ILE A 876 0.93 0.74 -11.73
N ASP A 877 0.46 1.65 -10.89
CA ASP A 877 1.13 2.90 -10.51
C ASP A 877 1.60 3.74 -11.72
N ASN A 878 0.60 4.23 -12.46
CA ASN A 878 0.78 4.97 -13.71
C ASN A 878 0.67 6.49 -13.53
N ASP A 879 0.82 7.00 -12.31
CA ASP A 879 0.64 8.42 -12.00
C ASP A 879 1.77 9.32 -12.58
N MET A 880 2.98 8.77 -12.76
CA MET A 880 4.09 9.39 -13.51
C MET A 880 4.04 9.14 -15.04
N SER A 881 2.82 9.03 -15.61
CA SER A 881 2.60 8.94 -17.06
C SER A 881 2.16 10.28 -17.68
N PHE A 882 2.27 10.40 -18.99
CA PHE A 882 1.93 11.58 -19.79
C PHE A 882 2.79 12.80 -19.45
N GLY A 883 2.24 14.02 -19.38
CA GLY A 883 3.05 15.23 -19.29
C GLY A 883 3.76 15.57 -20.60
N LYS A 884 4.58 16.63 -20.57
CA LYS A 884 5.18 17.29 -21.74
C LYS A 884 6.51 16.70 -22.23
N LEU A 885 6.98 15.58 -21.64
CA LEU A 885 8.20 14.87 -22.05
C LEU A 885 8.13 14.40 -23.51
N LYS A 886 9.09 14.83 -24.33
CA LYS A 886 9.16 14.50 -25.76
C LYS A 886 9.99 13.24 -26.02
N ALA A 887 9.77 12.61 -27.17
CA ALA A 887 10.42 11.37 -27.58
C ALA A 887 11.96 11.44 -27.54
N LYS A 888 12.52 12.58 -27.97
CA LYS A 888 13.96 12.84 -28.00
C LYS A 888 14.61 12.98 -26.61
N ASP A 889 13.79 13.25 -25.59
CA ASP A 889 14.22 13.50 -24.21
C ASP A 889 14.01 12.24 -23.33
N ILE A 890 13.55 11.12 -23.94
CA ILE A 890 13.54 9.79 -23.33
C ILE A 890 14.90 9.13 -23.53
N ASP A 891 15.59 8.85 -22.42
CA ASP A 891 16.97 8.36 -22.42
C ASP A 891 17.22 7.07 -21.62
N GLY A 892 16.32 6.68 -20.71
CA GLY A 892 16.46 5.51 -19.84
C GLY A 892 17.18 5.77 -18.51
N PHE A 893 17.49 7.02 -18.13
CA PHE A 893 18.36 7.35 -17.00
C PHE A 893 17.70 8.12 -15.84
N ILE A 894 18.18 7.82 -14.63
CA ILE A 894 17.86 8.49 -13.35
C ILE A 894 16.35 8.52 -13.02
N TYR A 895 15.64 9.54 -13.52
CA TYR A 895 14.20 9.76 -13.32
C TYR A 895 13.37 9.36 -14.54
N ASN A 896 14.02 9.03 -15.65
CA ASN A 896 13.41 8.62 -16.90
C ASN A 896 13.60 7.12 -17.13
N ARG A 897 12.86 6.27 -16.40
CA ARG A 897 12.96 4.81 -16.57
C ARG A 897 12.34 4.31 -17.88
N SER A 898 11.71 5.15 -18.69
CA SER A 898 11.26 4.79 -20.04
C SER A 898 12.46 4.59 -20.96
N ILE A 899 12.46 3.50 -21.73
CA ILE A 899 13.62 3.09 -22.54
C ILE A 899 13.39 3.48 -24.01
N PRO A 900 14.38 4.08 -24.70
CA PRO A 900 14.29 4.36 -26.12
C PRO A 900 13.87 3.16 -26.99
N ILE A 901 13.05 3.41 -28.00
CA ILE A 901 12.58 2.39 -28.95
C ILE A 901 13.77 1.81 -29.75
N SER A 902 13.80 0.49 -29.91
CA SER A 902 14.80 -0.21 -30.74
C SER A 902 14.15 -1.07 -31.82
N ASP A 903 14.86 -1.27 -32.94
CA ASP A 903 14.42 -2.11 -34.06
C ASP A 903 14.14 -3.58 -33.61
N ASN A 904 14.85 -4.08 -32.59
CA ASN A 904 14.58 -5.40 -31.99
C ASN A 904 13.27 -5.41 -31.19
N GLY A 905 12.98 -4.32 -30.46
CA GLY A 905 11.75 -4.17 -29.67
C GLY A 905 10.52 -4.14 -30.57
N ILE A 906 10.58 -3.35 -31.66
CA ILE A 906 9.55 -3.32 -32.71
C ILE A 906 9.37 -4.71 -33.34
N SER A 907 10.47 -5.41 -33.63
CA SER A 907 10.41 -6.77 -34.19
C SER A 907 9.68 -7.75 -33.25
N GLY A 908 9.77 -7.57 -31.93
CA GLY A 908 9.10 -8.39 -30.92
C GLY A 908 7.60 -8.13 -30.76
N LEU A 909 7.00 -7.14 -31.42
CA LEU A 909 5.57 -6.86 -31.29
C LEU A 909 4.72 -7.77 -32.20
N SER A 910 3.45 -7.98 -31.83
CA SER A 910 2.46 -8.61 -32.72
C SER A 910 2.04 -7.66 -33.85
N ALA A 911 1.59 -8.21 -34.97
CA ALA A 911 1.11 -7.41 -36.10
C ALA A 911 -0.13 -6.57 -35.71
N GLU A 912 -1.01 -7.12 -34.87
CA GLU A 912 -2.20 -6.44 -34.38
C GLU A 912 -1.85 -5.19 -33.57
N PHE A 913 -0.95 -5.31 -32.59
CA PHE A 913 -0.54 -4.19 -31.74
C PHE A 913 0.16 -3.09 -32.55
N ILE A 914 1.01 -3.46 -33.52
CA ILE A 914 1.61 -2.51 -34.46
C ILE A 914 0.53 -1.78 -35.27
N ASN A 915 -0.45 -2.50 -35.84
CA ASN A 915 -1.48 -1.89 -36.66
C ASN A 915 -2.34 -0.92 -35.83
N LYS A 916 -2.70 -1.29 -34.59
CA LYS A 916 -3.39 -0.39 -33.64
C LYS A 916 -2.58 0.86 -33.32
N ILE A 917 -1.27 0.74 -33.03
CA ILE A 917 -0.37 1.89 -32.89
C ILE A 917 -0.39 2.78 -34.14
N MET A 918 -0.31 2.19 -35.33
CA MET A 918 -0.29 2.94 -36.60
C MET A 918 -1.62 3.64 -36.90
N ALA A 919 -2.75 3.11 -36.44
CA ALA A 919 -4.09 3.67 -36.62
C ALA A 919 -4.42 4.85 -35.67
N LEU A 920 -3.82 4.92 -34.47
CA LEU A 920 -4.09 6.03 -33.53
C LEU A 920 -3.72 7.40 -34.11
N ASP A 921 -4.61 8.39 -34.01
CA ASP A 921 -4.37 9.77 -34.42
C ASP A 921 -4.64 10.79 -33.29
N LYS A 922 -4.31 12.07 -33.53
CA LYS A 922 -4.50 13.13 -32.53
C LYS A 922 -5.98 13.31 -32.14
N PRO A 923 -6.94 13.47 -33.08
CA PRO A 923 -8.35 13.64 -32.75
C PRO A 923 -8.93 12.51 -31.90
N TYR A 924 -8.56 11.25 -32.18
CA TYR A 924 -9.04 10.11 -31.41
C TYR A 924 -8.47 10.08 -29.99
N LEU A 925 -7.19 10.44 -29.83
CA LEU A 925 -6.58 10.57 -28.50
C LEU A 925 -7.15 11.75 -27.70
N GLU A 926 -7.50 12.86 -28.35
CA GLU A 926 -8.23 13.97 -27.72
C GLU A 926 -9.62 13.54 -27.25
N GLN A 927 -10.35 12.74 -28.04
CA GLN A 927 -11.67 12.21 -27.64
C GLN A 927 -11.58 11.28 -26.42
N VAL A 928 -10.56 10.42 -26.34
CA VAL A 928 -10.47 9.37 -25.31
C VAL A 928 -9.76 9.84 -24.04
N LEU A 929 -8.87 10.84 -24.13
CA LEU A 929 -7.99 11.28 -23.03
C LEU A 929 -8.11 12.78 -22.70
N GLY A 930 -8.82 13.59 -23.50
CA GLY A 930 -8.87 15.06 -23.36
C GLY A 930 -9.68 15.58 -22.16
N ASP A 931 -10.38 14.72 -21.43
CA ASP A 931 -10.92 15.02 -20.09
C ASP A 931 -9.85 14.96 -18.99
N ILE A 932 -8.70 14.34 -19.25
CA ILE A 932 -7.62 14.11 -18.27
C ILE A 932 -6.33 14.86 -18.68
N LEU A 933 -5.99 14.85 -19.96
CA LEU A 933 -4.76 15.41 -20.53
C LEU A 933 -5.05 16.71 -21.28
N ASP A 934 -4.22 17.74 -21.10
CA ASP A 934 -4.35 18.97 -21.90
C ASP A 934 -3.68 18.88 -23.28
N GLU A 935 -3.92 19.90 -24.11
CA GLU A 935 -3.39 19.96 -25.48
C GLU A 935 -1.86 19.80 -25.56
N LYS A 936 -1.10 20.32 -24.58
CA LYS A 936 0.37 20.22 -24.57
C LYS A 936 0.81 18.80 -24.21
N GLU A 937 0.10 18.13 -23.31
CA GLU A 937 0.32 16.72 -22.97
C GLU A 937 -0.06 15.79 -24.14
N ILE A 938 -1.18 16.05 -24.82
CA ILE A 938 -1.57 15.36 -26.05
C ILE A 938 -0.54 15.59 -27.17
N ALA A 939 -0.01 16.81 -27.32
CA ALA A 939 1.03 17.09 -28.31
C ALA A 939 2.34 16.31 -28.02
N ALA A 940 2.72 16.15 -26.75
CA ALA A 940 3.87 15.32 -26.36
C ALA A 940 3.59 13.82 -26.54
N LEU A 941 2.38 13.34 -26.23
CA LEU A 941 1.92 11.99 -26.54
C LEU A 941 2.01 11.70 -28.05
N MET A 942 1.60 12.65 -28.89
CA MET A 942 1.70 12.55 -30.35
C MET A 942 3.14 12.54 -30.86
N ASP A 943 4.04 13.33 -30.27
CA ASP A 943 5.48 13.30 -30.58
C ASP A 943 6.08 11.91 -30.29
N ARG A 944 5.79 11.33 -29.12
CA ARG A 944 6.19 9.98 -28.72
C ARG A 944 5.59 8.91 -29.65
N LEU A 945 4.28 8.97 -29.92
CA LEU A 945 3.60 8.06 -30.84
C LEU A 945 4.19 8.10 -32.26
N ASN A 946 4.40 9.30 -32.82
CA ASN A 946 4.96 9.47 -34.16
C ASN A 946 6.41 9.00 -34.25
N CYS A 947 7.19 9.10 -33.16
CA CYS A 947 8.51 8.48 -33.07
C CYS A 947 8.41 6.95 -33.20
N VAL A 948 7.47 6.29 -32.48
CA VAL A 948 7.23 4.85 -32.61
C VAL A 948 6.80 4.47 -34.03
N LYS A 949 5.83 5.18 -34.63
CA LYS A 949 5.39 4.96 -36.02
C LYS A 949 6.55 5.07 -37.01
N SER A 950 7.42 6.07 -36.83
CA SER A 950 8.61 6.26 -37.67
C SER A 950 9.61 5.12 -37.53
N HIS A 951 9.81 4.59 -36.32
CA HIS A 951 10.64 3.40 -36.08
C HIS A 951 10.04 2.13 -36.70
N ILE A 952 8.72 1.95 -36.64
CA ILE A 952 8.01 0.84 -37.30
C ILE A 952 8.27 0.87 -38.81
N LEU A 953 8.04 2.01 -39.46
CA LEU A 953 8.27 2.17 -40.91
C LEU A 953 9.75 2.00 -41.29
N LYS A 954 10.67 2.50 -40.47
CA LYS A 954 12.13 2.33 -40.66
C LYS A 954 12.56 0.86 -40.53
N THR A 955 11.99 0.12 -39.59
CA THR A 955 12.26 -1.32 -39.39
C THR A 955 11.76 -2.13 -40.59
N ALA A 956 10.54 -1.83 -41.08
CA ALA A 956 9.98 -2.42 -42.30
C ALA A 956 10.76 -2.04 -43.58
N GLY A 957 11.38 -0.85 -43.61
CA GLY A 957 12.26 -0.45 -44.73
C GLY A 957 13.60 -1.19 -44.76
N LYS A 958 14.07 -1.71 -43.62
CA LYS A 958 15.37 -2.41 -43.50
C LYS A 958 15.29 -3.92 -43.66
N ASN A 959 14.17 -4.54 -43.26
CA ASN A 959 14.04 -5.99 -43.19
C ASN A 959 13.08 -6.50 -44.27
N SER A 960 13.58 -7.30 -45.22
CA SER A 960 12.78 -7.85 -46.32
C SER A 960 11.59 -8.72 -45.87
N ASP A 961 11.64 -9.26 -44.66
CA ASP A 961 10.59 -10.08 -44.05
C ASP A 961 9.55 -9.26 -43.26
N ILE A 962 9.67 -7.94 -43.20
CA ILE A 962 8.74 -7.03 -42.53
C ILE A 962 8.33 -5.94 -43.52
N LYS A 963 7.07 -5.88 -43.96
CA LYS A 963 6.63 -4.92 -44.98
C LYS A 963 5.45 -4.09 -44.51
N TRP A 964 5.47 -2.79 -44.80
CA TRP A 964 4.31 -1.92 -44.68
C TRP A 964 3.50 -1.94 -45.97
N ASP A 965 2.33 -2.56 -45.96
CA ASP A 965 1.37 -2.51 -47.07
C ASP A 965 0.69 -1.14 -47.06
N LYS A 966 1.19 -0.23 -47.91
CA LYS A 966 0.64 1.13 -48.07
C LYS A 966 -0.83 1.16 -48.49
N LYS A 967 -1.35 0.13 -49.17
CA LYS A 967 -2.75 0.08 -49.62
C LYS A 967 -3.67 -0.36 -48.49
N LYS A 968 -3.25 -1.37 -47.71
CA LYS A 968 -4.02 -1.88 -46.56
C LYS A 968 -3.77 -1.12 -45.26
N LYS A 969 -2.77 -0.24 -45.22
CA LYS A 969 -2.25 0.44 -44.02
C LYS A 969 -1.90 -0.53 -42.88
N LYS A 970 -1.31 -1.67 -43.24
CA LYS A 970 -0.99 -2.76 -42.29
C LYS A 970 0.46 -3.20 -42.43
N ILE A 971 1.07 -3.56 -41.31
CA ILE A 971 2.30 -4.32 -41.31
C ILE A 971 2.01 -5.78 -41.67
N VAL A 972 2.87 -6.36 -42.50
CA VAL A 972 2.81 -7.75 -42.95
C VAL A 972 4.16 -8.38 -42.69
N PHE A 973 4.16 -9.48 -41.94
CA PHE A 973 5.34 -10.30 -41.71
C PHE A 973 5.36 -11.47 -42.70
N THR A 974 6.51 -11.68 -43.34
CA THR A 974 6.72 -12.75 -44.34
C THR A 974 7.94 -13.59 -43.98
N GLY A 975 8.19 -14.64 -44.78
CA GLY A 975 9.42 -15.44 -44.67
C GLY A 975 9.65 -15.98 -43.25
N SER A 976 10.85 -15.74 -42.72
CA SER A 976 11.30 -16.21 -41.41
C SER A 976 10.64 -15.50 -40.22
N MET A 977 9.96 -14.37 -40.46
CA MET A 977 9.32 -13.53 -39.44
C MET A 977 7.80 -13.72 -39.35
N LYS A 978 7.22 -14.55 -40.24
CA LYS A 978 5.76 -14.79 -40.35
C LYS A 978 5.13 -15.32 -39.04
N ASP A 979 5.87 -16.12 -38.26
CA ASP A 979 5.38 -16.66 -36.99
C ASP A 979 5.68 -15.70 -35.82
N ASP A 980 4.62 -15.18 -35.19
CA ASP A 980 4.68 -14.20 -34.11
C ASP A 980 5.47 -14.69 -32.89
N LYS A 981 5.30 -15.96 -32.50
CA LYS A 981 6.01 -16.58 -31.37
C LYS A 981 7.51 -16.71 -31.65
N LEU A 982 7.89 -17.27 -32.80
CA LEU A 982 9.28 -17.41 -33.20
C LEU A 982 9.98 -16.06 -33.35
N ARG A 983 9.29 -15.07 -33.92
CA ARG A 983 9.78 -13.69 -34.07
C ARG A 983 10.10 -13.05 -32.71
N ARG A 984 9.20 -13.18 -31.73
CA ARG A 984 9.41 -12.71 -30.33
C ARG A 984 10.64 -13.32 -29.66
N LEU A 985 10.79 -14.64 -29.75
CA LEU A 985 11.92 -15.34 -29.14
C LEU A 985 13.26 -14.93 -29.80
N LYS A 986 13.27 -14.75 -31.12
CA LYS A 986 14.43 -14.22 -31.86
C LYS A 986 14.78 -12.79 -31.47
N ALA A 987 13.79 -11.92 -31.21
CA ALA A 987 14.02 -10.56 -30.71
C ALA A 987 14.69 -10.55 -29.33
N ILE A 988 14.24 -11.38 -28.38
CA ILE A 988 14.92 -11.53 -27.06
C ILE A 988 16.35 -12.03 -27.23
N LYS A 989 16.57 -13.06 -28.05
CA LYS A 989 17.91 -13.61 -28.29
C LYS A 989 18.86 -12.55 -28.89
N ALA A 990 18.34 -11.66 -29.75
CA ALA A 990 19.10 -10.51 -30.25
C ALA A 990 19.46 -9.50 -29.14
N TYR A 991 18.53 -9.19 -28.22
CA TYR A 991 18.81 -8.35 -27.05
C TYR A 991 19.85 -8.98 -26.09
N GLN A 992 19.70 -10.26 -25.75
CA GLN A 992 20.68 -11.00 -24.93
C GLN A 992 22.07 -10.99 -25.57
N LYS A 993 22.17 -11.16 -26.90
CA LYS A 993 23.42 -11.07 -27.65
C LYS A 993 24.02 -9.67 -27.60
N TYR A 994 23.22 -8.62 -27.83
CA TYR A 994 23.65 -7.22 -27.76
C TYR A 994 24.24 -6.88 -26.38
N ILE A 995 23.61 -7.32 -25.30
CA ILE A 995 24.12 -7.11 -23.93
C ILE A 995 25.42 -7.88 -23.70
N ASN A 996 25.48 -9.15 -24.09
CA ASN A 996 26.70 -9.94 -23.97
C ASN A 996 27.89 -9.30 -24.71
N GLN A 997 27.64 -8.65 -25.86
CA GLN A 997 28.64 -7.90 -26.62
C GLN A 997 29.04 -6.58 -25.95
N ASN A 998 28.11 -5.90 -25.26
CA ASN A 998 28.33 -4.58 -24.66
C ASN A 998 28.54 -4.61 -23.13
N LYS A 999 28.80 -5.78 -22.51
CA LYS A 999 29.06 -5.94 -21.06
C LYS A 999 30.07 -4.94 -20.46
N LYS A 1000 31.06 -4.49 -21.25
CA LYS A 1000 32.05 -3.47 -20.82
C LYS A 1000 31.42 -2.11 -20.47
N GLN A 1001 30.23 -1.80 -21.01
CA GLN A 1001 29.49 -0.56 -20.75
C GLN A 1001 28.52 -0.67 -19.55
N LYS A 1002 28.54 -1.78 -18.79
CA LYS A 1002 27.58 -2.08 -17.70
C LYS A 1002 26.10 -2.03 -18.14
N LEU A 1003 25.82 -2.31 -19.42
CA LEU A 1003 24.45 -2.45 -19.88
C LEU A 1003 23.83 -3.74 -19.33
N GLU A 1004 22.70 -3.60 -18.66
CA GLU A 1004 21.91 -4.70 -18.10
C GLU A 1004 20.62 -4.88 -18.90
N LEU A 1005 20.03 -6.07 -18.88
CA LEU A 1005 18.84 -6.38 -19.67
C LEU A 1005 17.62 -5.57 -19.24
N GLU A 1006 17.54 -5.24 -17.96
CA GLU A 1006 16.53 -4.37 -17.37
C GLU A 1006 16.59 -2.94 -17.93
N HIS A 1007 17.78 -2.41 -18.22
CA HIS A 1007 17.99 -1.09 -18.83
C HIS A 1007 17.59 -1.03 -20.32
N ILE A 1008 17.40 -2.17 -20.97
CA ILE A 1008 17.16 -2.24 -22.42
C ILE A 1008 15.77 -2.80 -22.76
N SER A 1009 15.20 -3.63 -21.87
CA SER A 1009 14.02 -4.43 -22.20
C SER A 1009 13.14 -4.82 -20.99
N LYS A 1010 13.36 -4.23 -19.81
CA LYS A 1010 12.57 -4.47 -18.58
C LYS A 1010 12.46 -5.94 -18.11
N PHE A 1011 13.14 -6.90 -18.72
CA PHE A 1011 13.24 -8.26 -18.19
C PHE A 1011 14.14 -8.30 -16.94
N TYR A 1012 13.64 -8.86 -15.84
CA TYR A 1012 14.47 -9.11 -14.67
C TYR A 1012 15.56 -10.14 -15.01
N GLY A 1013 16.82 -9.73 -14.85
CA GLY A 1013 17.99 -10.44 -15.36
C GLY A 1013 18.15 -11.90 -14.90
N PRO A 1014 17.78 -12.27 -13.66
CA PRO A 1014 17.72 -13.67 -13.23
C PRO A 1014 16.67 -14.53 -13.97
N HIS A 1015 15.40 -14.11 -14.02
CA HIS A 1015 14.29 -14.93 -14.54
C HIS A 1015 14.46 -15.29 -16.02
N ILE A 1016 14.94 -14.34 -16.82
CA ILE A 1016 15.18 -14.55 -18.25
C ILE A 1016 16.44 -15.37 -18.57
N LYS A 1017 17.40 -15.49 -17.63
CA LYS A 1017 18.55 -16.43 -17.76
C LYS A 1017 18.12 -17.87 -17.49
N LEU A 1018 17.11 -18.07 -16.65
CA LEU A 1018 16.50 -19.37 -16.36
C LEU A 1018 15.55 -19.82 -17.49
N THR A 1019 15.00 -18.85 -18.23
CA THR A 1019 14.13 -19.10 -19.38
C THR A 1019 14.97 -19.60 -20.55
N ASN A 1020 14.81 -20.86 -20.94
CA ASN A 1020 15.58 -21.48 -22.03
C ASN A 1020 15.05 -21.06 -23.41
N ILE A 1021 15.35 -19.81 -23.81
CA ILE A 1021 14.95 -19.21 -25.08
C ILE A 1021 15.41 -20.05 -26.28
N ASP A 1022 16.61 -20.64 -26.23
CA ASP A 1022 17.15 -21.47 -27.31
C ASP A 1022 16.30 -22.73 -27.53
N LYS A 1023 15.89 -23.39 -26.45
CA LYS A 1023 14.95 -24.52 -26.53
C LYS A 1023 13.60 -24.05 -27.07
N MET A 1024 13.04 -22.95 -26.57
CA MET A 1024 11.74 -22.44 -27.05
C MET A 1024 11.76 -22.10 -28.56
N ILE A 1025 12.88 -21.61 -29.09
CA ILE A 1025 13.09 -21.40 -30.53
C ILE A 1025 13.10 -22.74 -31.26
N SER A 1026 13.92 -23.70 -30.80
CA SER A 1026 14.04 -25.02 -31.43
C SER A 1026 12.72 -25.79 -31.44
N ASP A 1027 11.99 -25.78 -30.33
CA ASP A 1027 10.68 -26.42 -30.18
C ASP A 1027 9.68 -25.80 -31.18
N ARG A 1028 9.64 -24.46 -31.29
CA ARG A 1028 8.73 -23.76 -32.24
C ARG A 1028 9.13 -23.98 -33.70
N GLU A 1029 10.42 -24.02 -34.02
CA GLU A 1029 10.89 -24.32 -35.39
C GLU A 1029 10.56 -25.77 -35.79
N ALA A 1030 10.62 -26.72 -34.85
CA ALA A 1030 10.16 -28.09 -35.06
C ALA A 1030 8.64 -28.19 -35.25
N GLU A 1031 7.84 -27.50 -34.42
CA GLU A 1031 6.38 -27.38 -34.59
C GLU A 1031 6.00 -26.86 -35.98
N LEU A 1032 6.62 -25.77 -36.43
CA LEU A 1032 6.34 -25.16 -37.74
C LEU A 1032 6.75 -26.08 -38.90
N LYS A 1033 7.88 -26.78 -38.79
CA LYS A 1033 8.31 -27.77 -39.79
C LYS A 1033 7.33 -28.95 -39.87
N ASN A 1034 6.86 -29.44 -38.72
CA ASN A 1034 5.87 -30.52 -38.66
C ASN A 1034 4.50 -30.08 -39.20
N ALA A 1035 4.12 -28.82 -38.99
CA ALA A 1035 2.89 -28.23 -39.52
C ALA A 1035 2.96 -27.92 -41.03
N ALA A 1036 4.16 -27.76 -41.61
CA ALA A 1036 4.35 -27.62 -43.06
C ALA A 1036 4.48 -28.96 -43.81
N ASN A 1037 4.70 -30.05 -43.08
CA ASN A 1037 4.74 -31.43 -43.59
C ASN A 1037 3.37 -32.14 -43.50
N LYS A 1038 2.35 -31.47 -42.95
CA LYS A 1038 0.95 -31.91 -42.86
C LYS A 1038 0.09 -31.06 -43.78
#